data_AF-A0A7J6KX11-F1
#
_entry.id   AF-A0A7J6KX11-F1
#
_cell.length_a   1.000
_cell.length_b   1.000
_cell.length_c   1.000
_cell.angle_alpha   90.00
_cell.angle_beta   90.00
_cell.angle_gamma   90.00
#
_symmetry.space_group_name_H-M   'P 1'
#
loop_
_entity.id
_entity.type
_entity.pdbx_description
1 polymer ?
#
loop_
_entity_poly.entity_id
_entity_poly.type
_entity_poly.pdbx_seq_one_letter_code
_entity_poly.pdbx_strand_id
1 'polypeptide(L)'
;MAVYSPAAPEDLRSSLSRNVLSLSSLHDVAMSELGSSTFKSGFGLDFPPPGSRYPGLSDTQKTVVRAIDEVIAGDRLLDLVRDAGDVFPLSETVQETFDQRFSNAAVNLRFSLCSLLGCEDREAKSGAPFRAPLWRALALLVGDEQSDESIYDMLDLPYPVGINETIPLAGNLPPFSLSEAKLAKEPGDFRSAFRNYESAESMPTVVREYISEELQAGRMELVPDDELQSVVVTRVAAIAKSSHTSTTPSWRLVEDYRRSGVNRKITPASCPESLSLPSLRDLRRILVTIGRNEATTDYLGFQMDFRKAYRHVRFSQSERSFLCVRCPALDPGKSSSVVVRHTALPFGLRSAGLLWVRTASSLGRIIFRLLDNGEQQLLGCLYIDDFTLWIPKAIYDQTVCRILLLTKTLGLWLSWNKLVLHAEKWKVLGFWVSLPSLQLGIPSDKLTSTVADLQRLLEQPVVRLSEMRRLIGRLTWFSQVLVLVKPFLQRLHGVAGYMERTRSTARVGRELRYDVKIWLAALENASAPVYVFPKASPVLRRVLVASDACIRGIGGLVSVCEGEVHTTWYFRLSLDHIPGPLRRLLLRGRSPSARDMTVLELLASGLGLVLATQLSPPSSPLVLFTDSSAAAHCLRKCYSAKKRMSLVMRAIAIHLSREGRVFESLEVLKLSSEANLAADFLSRSENGDVPADWRQVDALTLVEAFPWKEFVGRS
;
A
#
# COMPACT_ATOMS: atom_id res chain seq x y z
N MET A 1 -53.51 14.63 30.51
CA MET A 1 -53.59 13.44 31.39
C MET A 1 -53.57 12.24 30.45
N ALA A 2 -52.53 11.43 30.31
CA ALA A 2 -51.70 10.80 31.33
C ALA A 2 -50.21 11.16 31.23
N VAL A 3 -49.61 11.28 32.41
CA VAL A 3 -48.21 11.62 32.69
C VAL A 3 -47.38 10.34 32.59
N TYR A 4 -46.43 10.28 31.65
CA TYR A 4 -45.39 9.25 31.67
C TYR A 4 -44.31 9.70 32.66
N SER A 5 -44.24 9.00 33.79
CA SER A 5 -43.23 9.14 34.84
C SER A 5 -41.87 8.60 34.37
N PRO A 6 -40.73 9.26 34.66
CA PRO A 6 -39.40 8.72 34.38
C PRO A 6 -38.91 7.93 35.60
N ALA A 7 -39.33 6.67 35.72
CA ALA A 7 -38.66 5.73 36.61
C ALA A 7 -37.39 5.23 35.90
N ALA A 8 -36.22 5.61 36.42
CA ALA A 8 -34.96 4.98 36.03
C ALA A 8 -35.03 3.47 36.38
N PRO A 9 -34.64 2.53 35.50
CA PRO A 9 -34.74 1.12 35.83
C PRO A 9 -33.62 0.72 36.78
N GLU A 10 -33.97 0.11 37.91
CA GLU A 10 -33.05 -0.64 38.79
C GLU A 10 -32.28 -1.75 38.03
N ASP A 11 -32.75 -2.16 36.86
CA ASP A 11 -32.09 -3.13 35.96
C ASP A 11 -30.74 -2.66 35.40
N LEU A 12 -30.50 -1.34 35.29
CA LEU A 12 -29.20 -0.84 34.83
C LEU A 12 -28.10 -0.97 35.90
N ARG A 13 -28.46 -0.94 37.19
CA ARG A 13 -27.52 -1.17 38.30
C ARG A 13 -27.06 -2.63 38.35
N SER A 14 -27.97 -3.58 38.09
CA SER A 14 -27.62 -5.00 38.00
C SER A 14 -26.83 -5.31 36.72
N SER A 15 -27.12 -4.63 35.62
CA SER A 15 -26.38 -4.74 34.35
C SER A 15 -24.95 -4.15 34.43
N LEU A 16 -24.77 -2.98 35.07
CA LEU A 16 -23.45 -2.38 35.28
C LEU A 16 -22.55 -3.20 36.24
N SER A 17 -23.15 -3.99 37.13
CA SER A 17 -22.42 -4.84 38.09
C SER A 17 -22.29 -6.32 37.66
N ARG A 18 -23.16 -6.82 36.76
CA ARG A 18 -23.15 -8.24 36.31
C ARG A 18 -22.79 -8.46 34.84
N ASN A 19 -22.92 -7.46 33.96
CA ASN A 19 -22.75 -7.59 32.50
C ASN A 19 -21.88 -6.49 31.87
N VAL A 20 -21.18 -5.68 32.67
CA VAL A 20 -20.08 -4.89 32.11
C VAL A 20 -19.05 -5.88 31.65
N LEU A 21 -18.76 -5.86 30.35
CA LEU A 21 -17.45 -6.25 29.86
C LEU A 21 -16.43 -5.57 30.78
N SER A 22 -15.96 -6.30 31.80
CA SER A 22 -14.98 -5.85 32.77
C SER A 22 -13.80 -5.27 32.00
N LEU A 23 -13.06 -4.32 32.57
CA LEU A 23 -11.86 -3.78 31.91
C LEU A 23 -10.89 -4.89 31.47
N SER A 24 -10.91 -6.05 32.16
CA SER A 24 -10.25 -7.29 31.71
C SER A 24 -10.77 -7.79 30.36
N SER A 25 -12.07 -7.82 30.11
CA SER A 25 -12.63 -8.21 28.81
C SER A 25 -12.36 -7.21 27.66
N LEU A 26 -12.26 -5.90 27.91
CA LEU A 26 -11.78 -4.93 26.91
C LEU A 26 -10.29 -5.15 26.60
N HIS A 27 -9.51 -5.49 27.61
CA HIS A 27 -8.13 -5.92 27.47
C HIS A 27 -8.05 -7.25 26.68
N ASP A 28 -8.88 -8.24 26.97
CA ASP A 28 -8.92 -9.55 26.31
C ASP A 28 -9.35 -9.44 24.86
N VAL A 29 -10.36 -8.60 24.55
CA VAL A 29 -10.76 -8.27 23.18
C VAL A 29 -9.63 -7.57 22.44
N ALA A 30 -8.94 -6.62 23.07
CA ALA A 30 -7.76 -5.99 22.47
C ALA A 30 -6.65 -7.02 22.21
N MET A 31 -6.40 -7.95 23.13
CA MET A 31 -5.38 -9.00 22.99
C MET A 31 -5.72 -10.01 21.89
N SER A 32 -7.00 -10.39 21.75
CA SER A 32 -7.48 -11.27 20.69
C SER A 32 -7.36 -10.64 19.29
N GLU A 33 -7.76 -9.38 19.15
CA GLU A 33 -7.70 -8.64 17.87
C GLU A 33 -6.27 -8.23 17.48
N LEU A 34 -5.41 -7.92 18.47
CA LEU A 34 -3.98 -7.62 18.22
C LEU A 34 -3.20 -8.84 17.70
N GLY A 35 -3.60 -10.05 18.10
CA GLY A 35 -3.01 -11.30 17.64
C GLY A 35 -3.48 -11.76 16.26
N SER A 36 -4.59 -11.21 15.73
CA SER A 36 -5.26 -11.73 14.53
C SER A 36 -4.93 -10.97 13.23
N SER A 37 -4.20 -9.85 13.30
CA SER A 37 -3.99 -9.01 12.11
C SER A 37 -2.95 -9.61 11.15
N THR A 38 -3.42 -10.23 10.06
CA THR A 38 -2.53 -10.87 9.08
C THR A 38 -1.65 -9.85 8.32
N PHE A 39 -0.41 -10.25 8.06
CA PHE A 39 0.58 -9.47 7.31
C PHE A 39 0.36 -9.69 5.80
N LYS A 40 0.10 -8.60 5.07
CA LYS A 40 -0.14 -8.64 3.62
C LYS A 40 1.14 -8.35 2.88
N SER A 41 1.82 -9.42 2.50
CA SER A 41 3.11 -9.35 1.83
C SER A 41 3.10 -8.95 0.36
N GLY A 42 1.92 -8.97 -0.26
CA GLY A 42 1.79 -8.92 -1.72
C GLY A 42 2.03 -10.27 -2.41
N PHE A 43 2.38 -11.35 -1.70
CA PHE A 43 2.54 -12.69 -2.28
C PHE A 43 1.23 -13.52 -2.32
N GLY A 44 0.12 -12.96 -1.81
CA GLY A 44 -1.08 -13.76 -1.48
C GLY A 44 -0.86 -14.69 -0.28
N LEU A 45 0.29 -14.56 0.41
CA LEU A 45 0.57 -15.22 1.68
C LEU A 45 0.24 -14.25 2.82
N ASP A 46 -0.69 -14.65 3.68
CA ASP A 46 -0.63 -14.25 5.08
C ASP A 46 0.66 -14.87 5.62
N PHE A 47 1.70 -14.05 5.83
CA PHE A 47 2.84 -14.56 6.60
C PHE A 47 2.30 -14.94 7.97
N PRO A 48 2.63 -16.13 8.46
CA PRO A 48 2.14 -16.55 9.75
C PRO A 48 2.79 -15.62 10.80
N PRO A 49 2.07 -15.30 11.89
CA PRO A 49 2.47 -14.25 12.82
C PRO A 49 3.89 -14.50 13.36
N PRO A 50 4.69 -13.46 13.66
CA PRO A 50 6.04 -13.62 14.18
C PRO A 50 6.08 -14.68 15.31
N GLY A 51 6.82 -15.78 15.08
CA GLY A 51 6.92 -16.93 16.00
C GLY A 51 6.20 -18.21 15.56
N SER A 52 5.37 -18.18 14.53
CA SER A 52 4.81 -19.40 13.92
C SER A 52 5.85 -20.12 13.05
N ARG A 53 6.09 -21.41 13.30
CA ARG A 53 7.02 -22.21 12.52
C ARG A 53 6.36 -22.71 11.24
N TYR A 54 7.00 -22.51 10.09
CA TYR A 54 6.71 -23.35 8.93
C TYR A 54 7.10 -24.79 9.29
N PRO A 55 6.42 -25.80 8.74
CA PRO A 55 6.93 -27.17 8.85
C PRO A 55 8.37 -27.21 8.33
N GLY A 56 9.23 -27.95 9.03
CA GLY A 56 10.63 -28.10 8.60
C GLY A 56 10.71 -28.66 7.19
N LEU A 57 11.79 -28.32 6.46
CA LEU A 57 11.97 -28.80 5.09
C LEU A 57 11.93 -30.33 5.03
N SER A 58 11.16 -30.86 4.09
CA SER A 58 11.22 -32.27 3.69
C SER A 58 12.61 -32.64 3.17
N ASP A 59 12.94 -33.92 3.15
CA ASP A 59 14.26 -34.36 2.66
C ASP A 59 14.46 -34.03 1.17
N THR A 60 13.39 -34.09 0.37
CA THR A 60 13.43 -33.65 -1.03
C THR A 60 13.72 -32.16 -1.16
N GLN A 61 13.09 -31.31 -0.33
CA GLN A 61 13.38 -29.86 -0.31
C GLN A 61 14.83 -29.59 0.09
N LYS A 62 15.36 -30.29 1.10
CA LYS A 62 16.78 -30.18 1.48
C LYS A 62 17.71 -30.58 0.34
N THR A 63 17.39 -31.64 -0.41
CA THR A 63 18.16 -32.07 -1.57
C THR A 63 18.14 -31.03 -2.69
N VAL A 64 17.00 -30.40 -2.96
CA VAL A 64 16.91 -29.27 -3.89
C VAL A 64 17.81 -28.11 -3.45
N VAL A 65 17.73 -27.70 -2.18
CA VAL A 65 18.57 -26.61 -1.65
C VAL A 65 20.06 -26.98 -1.76
N ARG A 66 20.43 -28.23 -1.47
CA ARG A 66 21.81 -28.71 -1.63
C ARG A 66 22.28 -28.65 -3.09
N ALA A 67 21.45 -29.06 -4.05
CA ALA A 67 21.79 -28.95 -5.47
C ALA A 67 22.02 -27.49 -5.91
N ILE A 68 21.24 -26.55 -5.36
CA ILE A 68 21.46 -25.11 -5.59
C ILE A 68 22.82 -24.69 -4.99
N ASP A 69 23.12 -25.10 -3.76
CA ASP A 69 24.37 -24.76 -3.08
C ASP A 69 25.62 -25.33 -3.76
N GLU A 70 25.53 -26.56 -4.29
CA GLU A 70 26.60 -27.21 -5.06
C GLU A 70 26.95 -26.41 -6.32
N VAL A 71 25.93 -25.92 -7.04
CA VAL A 71 26.14 -25.05 -8.21
C VAL A 71 26.72 -23.70 -7.79
N ILE A 72 26.21 -23.08 -6.72
CA ILE A 72 26.76 -21.82 -6.19
C ILE A 72 28.25 -21.96 -5.86
N ALA A 73 28.64 -23.06 -5.23
CA ALA A 73 30.03 -23.34 -4.88
C ALA A 73 30.89 -23.62 -6.13
N GLY A 74 30.41 -24.48 -7.04
CA GLY A 74 31.14 -24.86 -8.26
C GLY A 74 31.38 -23.67 -9.19
N ASP A 75 30.37 -22.80 -9.37
CA ASP A 75 30.45 -21.60 -10.20
C ASP A 75 30.93 -20.36 -9.42
N ARG A 76 31.41 -20.52 -8.17
CA ARG A 76 31.93 -19.44 -7.31
C ARG A 76 31.05 -18.18 -7.28
N LEU A 77 29.72 -18.36 -7.27
CA LEU A 77 28.77 -17.24 -7.32
C LEU A 77 28.77 -16.43 -6.02
N LEU A 78 29.13 -17.08 -4.91
CA LEU A 78 29.22 -16.44 -3.61
C LEU A 78 30.28 -15.33 -3.57
N ASP A 79 31.43 -15.58 -4.19
CA ASP A 79 32.53 -14.61 -4.29
C ASP A 79 32.05 -13.37 -5.07
N LEU A 80 31.32 -13.59 -6.16
CA LEU A 80 30.79 -12.51 -6.99
C LEU A 80 29.83 -11.58 -6.24
N VAL A 81 28.94 -12.14 -5.40
CA VAL A 81 28.02 -11.35 -4.56
C VAL A 81 28.79 -10.61 -3.47
N ARG A 82 29.76 -11.26 -2.82
CA ARG A 82 30.60 -10.64 -1.77
C ARG A 82 31.45 -9.50 -2.29
N ASP A 83 32.11 -9.71 -3.42
CA ASP A 83 33.01 -8.74 -4.05
C ASP A 83 32.26 -7.50 -4.54
N ALA A 84 30.98 -7.65 -4.93
CA ALA A 84 30.13 -6.52 -5.28
C ALA A 84 29.78 -5.65 -4.06
N GLY A 85 29.77 -6.20 -2.84
CA GLY A 85 29.54 -5.44 -1.60
C GLY A 85 28.23 -4.62 -1.63
N ASP A 86 28.28 -3.42 -1.04
CA ASP A 86 27.20 -2.42 -1.06
C ASP A 86 27.29 -1.47 -2.28
N VAL A 87 28.11 -1.81 -3.28
CA VAL A 87 28.33 -0.96 -4.46
C VAL A 87 27.06 -0.91 -5.29
N PHE A 88 26.39 0.25 -5.29
CA PHE A 88 25.21 0.49 -6.12
C PHE A 88 25.21 1.91 -6.72
N PRO A 89 24.94 2.06 -8.03
CA PRO A 89 24.68 1.02 -9.03
C PRO A 89 25.92 0.18 -9.36
N LEU A 90 25.72 -1.09 -9.70
CA LEU A 90 26.79 -1.95 -10.22
C LEU A 90 27.35 -1.35 -11.52
N SER A 91 28.67 -1.44 -11.73
CA SER A 91 29.28 -1.04 -13.00
C SER A 91 28.82 -1.94 -14.14
N GLU A 92 28.85 -1.44 -15.37
CA GLU A 92 28.39 -2.19 -16.56
C GLU A 92 29.14 -3.53 -16.72
N THR A 93 30.47 -3.53 -16.53
CA THR A 93 31.29 -4.74 -16.57
C THR A 93 30.89 -5.77 -15.51
N VAL A 94 30.54 -5.31 -14.30
CA VAL A 94 30.07 -6.20 -13.23
C VAL A 94 28.69 -6.76 -13.58
N GLN A 95 27.79 -5.95 -14.13
CA GLN A 95 26.48 -6.43 -14.57
C GLN A 95 26.57 -7.51 -15.65
N GLU A 96 27.43 -7.34 -16.66
CA GLU A 96 27.67 -8.34 -17.71
C GLU A 96 28.21 -9.65 -17.12
N THR A 97 29.17 -9.53 -16.20
CA THR A 97 29.75 -10.69 -15.49
C THR A 97 28.69 -11.43 -14.68
N PHE A 98 27.83 -10.70 -13.96
CA PHE A 98 26.69 -11.27 -13.24
C PHE A 98 25.75 -12.01 -14.18
N ASP A 99 25.32 -11.37 -15.27
CA ASP A 99 24.38 -12.01 -16.19
C ASP A 99 24.96 -13.29 -16.79
N GLN A 100 26.22 -13.25 -17.23
CA GLN A 100 26.90 -14.40 -17.83
C GLN A 100 27.04 -15.56 -16.81
N ARG A 101 27.57 -15.29 -15.62
CA ARG A 101 27.83 -16.31 -14.61
C ARG A 101 26.55 -16.96 -14.10
N PHE A 102 25.55 -16.15 -13.75
CA PHE A 102 24.28 -16.69 -13.27
C PHE A 102 23.49 -17.40 -14.39
N SER A 103 23.61 -16.97 -15.66
CA SER A 103 22.96 -17.67 -16.78
C SER A 103 23.59 -19.04 -17.02
N ASN A 104 24.93 -19.15 -16.96
CA ASN A 104 25.63 -20.43 -17.12
C ASN A 104 25.30 -21.39 -15.96
N ALA A 105 25.38 -20.90 -14.73
CA ALA A 105 25.02 -21.68 -13.54
C ALA A 105 23.55 -22.14 -13.57
N ALA A 106 22.63 -21.30 -14.08
CA ALA A 106 21.23 -21.66 -14.23
C ALA A 106 21.02 -22.84 -15.20
N VAL A 107 21.80 -22.95 -16.28
CA VAL A 107 21.75 -24.11 -17.19
C VAL A 107 22.13 -25.39 -16.45
N ASN A 108 23.22 -25.36 -15.67
CA ASN A 108 23.68 -26.51 -14.90
C ASN A 108 22.65 -26.93 -13.85
N LEU A 109 22.10 -25.95 -13.12
CA LEU A 109 21.10 -26.21 -12.09
C LEU A 109 19.79 -26.77 -12.68
N ARG A 110 19.33 -26.29 -13.84
CA ARG A 110 18.12 -26.80 -14.50
C ARG A 110 18.21 -28.31 -14.73
N PHE A 111 19.33 -28.78 -15.28
CA PHE A 111 19.50 -30.20 -15.54
C PHE A 111 19.37 -31.04 -14.25
N SER A 112 20.07 -30.62 -13.19
CA SER A 112 20.03 -31.31 -11.89
C SER A 112 18.64 -31.30 -11.27
N LEU A 113 17.94 -30.16 -11.27
CA LEU A 113 16.61 -30.04 -10.67
C LEU A 113 15.54 -30.78 -11.48
N CYS A 114 15.58 -30.71 -12.81
CA CYS A 114 14.66 -31.45 -13.67
C CYS A 114 14.80 -32.95 -13.48
N SER A 115 16.03 -33.46 -13.39
CA SER A 115 16.30 -34.87 -13.09
C SER A 115 15.81 -35.26 -11.69
N LEU A 116 16.04 -34.42 -10.68
CA LEU A 116 15.65 -34.69 -9.29
C LEU A 116 14.12 -34.69 -9.11
N LEU A 117 13.42 -33.80 -9.82
CA LEU A 117 11.97 -33.60 -9.69
C LEU A 117 11.16 -34.37 -10.74
N GLY A 118 11.82 -35.09 -11.65
CA GLY A 118 11.16 -35.88 -12.69
C GLY A 118 10.37 -35.04 -13.68
N CYS A 119 10.89 -33.88 -14.09
CA CYS A 119 10.24 -32.98 -15.04
C CYS A 119 11.14 -32.63 -16.23
N GLU A 120 10.54 -32.09 -17.29
CA GLU A 120 11.26 -31.72 -18.51
C GLU A 120 11.95 -30.35 -18.39
N ASP A 121 13.20 -30.23 -18.85
CA ASP A 121 13.80 -28.91 -19.13
C ASP A 121 13.31 -28.40 -20.48
N ARG A 122 12.23 -27.61 -20.46
CA ARG A 122 11.74 -26.89 -21.63
C ARG A 122 11.18 -25.53 -21.25
N GLU A 123 11.17 -24.64 -22.23
CA GLU A 123 10.44 -23.39 -22.13
C GLU A 123 8.93 -23.63 -22.24
N ALA A 124 8.17 -22.58 -21.94
CA ALA A 124 6.73 -22.58 -22.02
C ALA A 124 6.26 -22.83 -23.46
N LYS A 125 5.20 -23.62 -23.63
CA LYS A 125 4.56 -23.86 -24.94
C LYS A 125 4.05 -22.59 -25.60
N SER A 126 3.77 -21.56 -24.80
CA SER A 126 3.37 -20.23 -25.26
C SER A 126 4.48 -19.42 -25.93
N GLY A 127 5.74 -19.85 -25.83
CA GLY A 127 6.91 -19.07 -26.21
C GLY A 127 7.29 -18.00 -25.18
N ALA A 128 6.78 -18.11 -23.95
CA ALA A 128 7.30 -17.37 -22.79
C ALA A 128 8.66 -17.96 -22.37
N PRO A 129 9.58 -17.15 -21.81
CA PRO A 129 10.91 -17.64 -21.41
C PRO A 129 10.87 -18.55 -20.17
N PHE A 130 9.70 -18.75 -19.56
CA PHE A 130 9.54 -19.53 -18.34
C PHE A 130 9.88 -21.00 -18.54
N ARG A 131 10.50 -21.60 -17.53
CA ARG A 131 10.72 -23.04 -17.45
C ARG A 131 9.53 -23.69 -16.75
N ALA A 132 8.39 -23.69 -17.44
CA ALA A 132 7.09 -23.96 -16.85
C ALA A 132 6.98 -25.33 -16.13
N PRO A 133 7.51 -26.46 -16.68
CA PRO A 133 7.46 -27.74 -15.97
C PRO A 133 8.26 -27.72 -14.67
N LEU A 134 9.47 -27.16 -14.69
CA LEU A 134 10.32 -27.02 -13.52
C LEU A 134 9.68 -26.09 -12.48
N TRP A 135 9.10 -24.97 -12.92
CA TRP A 135 8.39 -24.04 -12.03
C TRP A 135 7.23 -24.74 -11.32
N ARG A 136 6.40 -25.48 -12.07
CA ARG A 136 5.29 -26.25 -11.51
C ARG A 136 5.81 -27.31 -10.54
N ALA A 137 6.86 -28.06 -10.88
CA ALA A 137 7.43 -29.09 -10.01
C ALA A 137 7.96 -28.52 -8.69
N LEU A 138 8.64 -27.37 -8.72
CA LEU A 138 9.08 -26.68 -7.51
C LEU A 138 7.90 -26.17 -6.68
N ALA A 139 6.84 -25.69 -7.32
CA ALA A 139 5.66 -25.20 -6.63
C ALA A 139 4.88 -26.34 -5.95
N LEU A 140 4.75 -27.49 -6.60
CA LEU A 140 4.21 -28.72 -6.01
C LEU A 140 5.04 -29.15 -4.79
N LEU A 141 6.38 -29.16 -4.93
CA LEU A 141 7.30 -29.53 -3.84
C LEU A 141 7.12 -28.67 -2.58
N VAL A 142 6.78 -27.39 -2.72
CA VAL A 142 6.53 -26.48 -1.59
C VAL A 142 5.05 -26.35 -1.22
N GLY A 143 4.17 -27.17 -1.81
CA GLY A 143 2.73 -27.15 -1.56
C GLY A 143 2.01 -25.86 -1.98
N ASP A 144 2.53 -25.15 -2.99
CA ASP A 144 1.95 -23.88 -3.47
C ASP A 144 0.73 -24.09 -4.38
N GLU A 145 0.46 -25.32 -4.82
CA GLU A 145 -0.62 -25.68 -5.74
C GLU A 145 -1.99 -25.18 -5.33
N GLN A 146 -2.27 -25.12 -4.02
CA GLN A 146 -3.55 -24.69 -3.47
C GLN A 146 -3.69 -23.15 -3.42
N SER A 147 -2.62 -22.40 -3.69
CA SER A 147 -2.62 -20.94 -3.56
C SER A 147 -3.10 -20.21 -4.82
N ASP A 148 -2.77 -20.73 -6.01
CA ASP A 148 -3.25 -20.26 -7.31
C ASP A 148 -3.01 -21.38 -8.34
N GLU A 149 -3.98 -22.28 -8.52
CA GLU A 149 -3.81 -23.44 -9.41
C GLU A 149 -3.66 -23.01 -10.88
N SER A 150 -4.40 -21.98 -11.28
CA SER A 150 -4.44 -21.54 -12.68
C SER A 150 -3.17 -20.79 -13.13
N ILE A 151 -2.25 -20.48 -12.21
CA ILE A 151 -0.97 -19.84 -12.56
C ILE A 151 -0.10 -20.73 -13.43
N TYR A 152 -0.15 -22.05 -13.26
CA TYR A 152 0.73 -22.97 -13.99
C TYR A 152 0.33 -23.09 -15.46
N ASP A 153 -0.96 -22.96 -15.75
CA ASP A 153 -1.43 -22.82 -17.13
C ASP A 153 -0.97 -21.49 -17.73
N MET A 154 -0.99 -20.39 -16.96
CA MET A 154 -0.48 -19.10 -17.43
C MET A 154 1.03 -19.11 -17.70
N LEU A 155 1.79 -19.90 -16.94
CA LEU A 155 3.23 -20.05 -17.13
C LEU A 155 3.57 -20.86 -18.39
N ASP A 156 2.73 -21.84 -18.77
CA ASP A 156 3.02 -22.73 -19.90
C ASP A 156 2.28 -22.37 -21.20
N LEU A 157 1.04 -21.87 -21.11
CA LEU A 157 0.12 -21.67 -22.24
C LEU A 157 -0.22 -20.20 -22.49
N PRO A 158 -0.65 -19.82 -23.71
CA PRO A 158 -1.23 -18.51 -23.96
C PRO A 158 -2.46 -18.30 -23.06
N TYR A 159 -2.45 -17.24 -22.26
CA TYR A 159 -3.45 -17.03 -21.21
C TYR A 159 -4.40 -15.87 -21.52
N PRO A 160 -5.68 -15.90 -21.08
CA PRO A 160 -6.62 -14.80 -21.29
C PRO A 160 -6.23 -13.52 -20.53
N VAL A 161 -6.59 -12.37 -21.10
CA VAL A 161 -6.38 -11.03 -20.55
C VAL A 161 -7.67 -10.31 -20.17
N GLY A 162 -8.83 -10.94 -20.32
CA GLY A 162 -10.10 -10.41 -19.82
C GLY A 162 -10.90 -9.58 -20.82
N ILE A 163 -10.57 -9.61 -22.11
CA ILE A 163 -11.27 -8.83 -23.14
C ILE A 163 -12.46 -9.62 -23.69
N ASN A 164 -12.19 -10.83 -24.19
CA ASN A 164 -13.19 -11.78 -24.69
C ASN A 164 -13.32 -13.00 -23.77
N GLU A 165 -12.20 -13.42 -23.18
CA GLU A 165 -12.11 -14.59 -22.34
C GLU A 165 -11.99 -14.18 -20.88
N THR A 166 -12.60 -14.94 -19.97
CA THR A 166 -12.49 -14.67 -18.53
C THR A 166 -11.13 -15.11 -18.03
N ILE A 167 -10.46 -14.24 -17.27
CA ILE A 167 -9.25 -14.58 -16.53
C ILE A 167 -9.63 -15.55 -15.40
N PRO A 168 -9.08 -16.78 -15.38
CA PRO A 168 -9.32 -17.71 -14.29
C PRO A 168 -8.93 -17.13 -12.93
N LEU A 169 -9.72 -17.48 -11.91
CA LEU A 169 -9.52 -17.05 -10.54
C LEU A 169 -8.20 -17.58 -9.98
N ALA A 170 -7.44 -16.71 -9.32
CA ALA A 170 -6.35 -17.12 -8.45
C ALA A 170 -6.88 -17.72 -7.14
N GLY A 171 -7.97 -17.15 -6.60
CA GLY A 171 -8.63 -17.60 -5.37
C GLY A 171 -8.04 -17.01 -4.08
N ASN A 172 -6.86 -16.38 -4.17
CA ASN A 172 -6.16 -15.75 -3.04
C ASN A 172 -6.02 -14.22 -3.17
N LEU A 173 -6.69 -13.60 -4.15
CA LEU A 173 -6.67 -12.16 -4.39
C LEU A 173 -8.00 -11.49 -4.02
N PRO A 174 -8.01 -10.20 -3.65
CA PRO A 174 -9.25 -9.50 -3.35
C PRO A 174 -10.13 -9.34 -4.59
N PRO A 175 -11.45 -9.16 -4.40
CA PRO A 175 -12.38 -8.96 -5.51
C PRO A 175 -12.08 -7.67 -6.28
N PHE A 176 -12.55 -7.64 -7.52
CA PHE A 176 -12.38 -6.51 -8.43
C PHE A 176 -12.80 -5.18 -7.79
N SER A 177 -11.91 -4.18 -7.84
CA SER A 177 -12.01 -2.97 -7.00
C SER A 177 -12.47 -1.70 -7.73
N LEU A 178 -12.62 -1.74 -9.06
CA LEU A 178 -12.97 -0.57 -9.87
C LEU A 178 -14.49 -0.34 -9.89
N SER A 179 -14.93 0.84 -9.47
CA SER A 179 -16.36 1.16 -9.43
C SER A 179 -16.97 1.30 -10.83
N GLU A 180 -18.24 0.89 -10.97
CA GLU A 180 -19.00 1.04 -12.22
C GLU A 180 -19.01 2.47 -12.74
N ALA A 181 -19.14 3.46 -11.85
CA ALA A 181 -19.09 4.88 -12.20
C ALA A 181 -17.75 5.34 -12.82
N LYS A 182 -16.63 4.68 -12.49
CA LYS A 182 -15.34 4.95 -13.14
C LYS A 182 -15.28 4.28 -14.51
N LEU A 183 -15.74 3.04 -14.61
CA LEU A 183 -15.78 2.29 -15.86
C LEU A 183 -16.69 2.98 -16.89
N ALA A 184 -17.84 3.51 -16.47
CA ALA A 184 -18.78 4.22 -17.33
C ALA A 184 -18.21 5.50 -17.99
N LYS A 185 -17.07 6.02 -17.52
CA LYS A 185 -16.37 7.16 -18.13
C LYS A 185 -15.48 6.78 -19.31
N GLU A 186 -15.30 5.49 -19.57
CA GLU A 186 -14.52 4.99 -20.69
C GLU A 186 -15.44 4.67 -21.88
N PRO A 187 -14.95 4.80 -23.13
CA PRO A 187 -15.74 4.46 -24.32
C PRO A 187 -16.26 3.02 -24.26
N GLY A 188 -17.56 2.82 -24.53
CA GLY A 188 -18.19 1.49 -24.52
C GLY A 188 -17.79 0.61 -25.71
N ASP A 189 -17.47 1.25 -26.84
CA ASP A 189 -17.10 0.58 -28.10
C ASP A 189 -15.61 0.67 -28.37
N PHE A 190 -15.12 -0.25 -29.19
CA PHE A 190 -13.75 -0.19 -29.69
C PHE A 190 -13.58 0.97 -30.66
N ARG A 191 -12.47 1.69 -30.54
CA ARG A 191 -12.14 2.84 -31.39
C ARG A 191 -10.73 2.69 -31.95
N SER A 192 -10.65 2.24 -33.19
CA SER A 192 -9.40 2.20 -33.95
C SER A 192 -8.99 3.61 -34.40
N ALA A 193 -7.71 3.90 -34.34
CA ALA A 193 -7.16 5.15 -34.84
C ALA A 193 -5.83 4.89 -35.56
N PHE A 194 -5.82 5.13 -36.87
CA PHE A 194 -4.65 4.95 -37.74
C PHE A 194 -3.71 6.17 -37.74
N ARG A 195 -3.81 7.03 -36.73
CA ARG A 195 -2.88 8.13 -36.48
C ARG A 195 -2.54 8.21 -34.99
N ASN A 196 -1.25 8.23 -34.68
CA ASN A 196 -0.77 8.31 -33.30
C ASN A 196 -1.00 9.71 -32.72
N TYR A 197 -0.68 9.90 -31.44
CA TYR A 197 -0.64 11.23 -30.85
C TYR A 197 0.50 12.05 -31.47
N GLU A 198 0.34 13.37 -31.47
CA GLU A 198 1.31 14.30 -32.07
C GLU A 198 2.74 14.05 -31.57
N SER A 199 2.91 13.74 -30.28
CA SER A 199 4.22 13.43 -29.73
C SER A 199 4.88 12.19 -30.36
N ALA A 200 4.13 11.16 -30.73
CA ALA A 200 4.69 10.00 -31.42
C ALA A 200 4.88 10.27 -32.92
N GLU A 201 3.96 10.99 -33.56
CA GLU A 201 4.05 11.35 -34.98
C GLU A 201 5.24 12.29 -35.27
N SER A 202 5.60 13.17 -34.33
CA SER A 202 6.77 14.04 -34.44
C SER A 202 8.11 13.30 -34.26
N MET A 203 8.08 12.04 -33.80
CA MET A 203 9.27 11.24 -33.49
C MET A 203 9.18 9.82 -34.08
N PRO A 204 9.06 9.69 -35.41
CA PRO A 204 8.81 8.40 -36.06
C PRO A 204 9.95 7.39 -35.85
N THR A 205 11.20 7.85 -35.74
CA THR A 205 12.37 7.00 -35.48
C THR A 205 12.28 6.32 -34.13
N VAL A 206 11.88 7.03 -33.07
CA VAL A 206 11.71 6.46 -31.72
C VAL A 206 10.64 5.37 -31.71
N VAL A 207 9.54 5.60 -32.42
CA VAL A 207 8.46 4.61 -32.54
C VAL A 207 8.94 3.37 -33.30
N ARG A 208 9.63 3.57 -34.43
CA ARG A 208 10.19 2.50 -35.26
C ARG A 208 11.17 1.65 -34.47
N GLU A 209 12.18 2.25 -33.85
CA GLU A 209 13.23 1.53 -33.11
C GLU A 209 12.64 0.65 -32.01
N TYR A 210 11.70 1.20 -31.23
CA TYR A 210 11.01 0.44 -30.18
C TYR A 210 10.24 -0.76 -30.74
N ILE A 211 9.45 -0.55 -31.81
CA ILE A 211 8.65 -1.62 -32.41
C ILE A 211 9.55 -2.66 -33.09
N SER A 212 10.63 -2.25 -33.75
CA SER A 212 11.62 -3.15 -34.34
C SER A 212 12.28 -4.03 -33.28
N GLU A 213 12.64 -3.49 -32.11
CA GLU A 213 13.18 -4.29 -31.00
C GLU A 213 12.17 -5.32 -30.47
N GLU A 214 10.88 -4.95 -30.39
CA GLU A 214 9.82 -5.85 -29.95
C GLU A 214 9.47 -6.92 -30.99
N LEU A 215 9.55 -6.60 -32.28
CA LEU A 215 9.40 -7.56 -33.40
C LEU A 215 10.57 -8.55 -33.42
N GLN A 216 11.82 -8.06 -33.34
CA GLN A 216 13.01 -8.92 -33.35
C GLN A 216 13.00 -9.90 -32.18
N ALA A 217 12.48 -9.48 -31.03
CA ALA A 217 12.37 -10.35 -29.87
C ALA A 217 11.08 -11.20 -29.84
N GLY A 218 10.30 -11.21 -30.93
CA GLY A 218 9.09 -12.02 -31.06
C GLY A 218 7.98 -11.65 -30.07
N ARG A 219 7.96 -10.42 -29.56
CA ARG A 219 6.95 -9.92 -28.60
C ARG A 219 5.85 -9.07 -29.26
N MET A 220 6.04 -8.78 -30.53
CA MET A 220 5.04 -8.27 -31.46
C MET A 220 5.16 -9.06 -32.76
N GLU A 221 4.11 -9.00 -33.58
CA GLU A 221 4.10 -9.55 -34.94
C GLU A 221 3.36 -8.58 -35.88
N LEU A 222 3.67 -8.66 -37.18
CA LEU A 222 2.99 -7.88 -38.21
C LEU A 222 1.54 -8.37 -38.36
N VAL A 223 0.62 -7.41 -38.53
CA VAL A 223 -0.76 -7.72 -38.91
C VAL A 223 -0.84 -7.79 -40.44
N PRO A 224 -1.32 -8.90 -41.01
CA PRO A 224 -1.57 -9.03 -42.45
C PRO A 224 -2.59 -8.00 -42.96
N ASP A 225 -2.47 -7.59 -44.23
CA ASP A 225 -3.31 -6.55 -44.82
C ASP A 225 -4.81 -6.92 -44.84
N ASP A 226 -5.12 -8.20 -45.00
CA ASP A 226 -6.48 -8.76 -44.98
C ASP A 226 -7.11 -8.77 -43.58
N GLU A 227 -6.30 -8.72 -42.52
CA GLU A 227 -6.78 -8.64 -41.13
C GLU A 227 -6.95 -7.18 -40.63
N LEU A 228 -6.51 -6.17 -41.37
CA LEU A 228 -6.49 -4.77 -40.90
C LEU A 228 -7.86 -4.21 -40.52
N GLN A 229 -8.95 -4.73 -41.11
CA GLN A 229 -10.31 -4.29 -40.82
C GLN A 229 -10.90 -4.92 -39.56
N SER A 230 -10.33 -6.02 -39.06
CA SER A 230 -10.85 -6.78 -37.91
C SER A 230 -10.09 -6.49 -36.60
N VAL A 231 -9.11 -5.58 -36.63
CA VAL A 231 -8.27 -5.24 -35.48
C VAL A 231 -8.60 -3.89 -34.86
N VAL A 232 -8.28 -3.76 -33.56
CA VAL A 232 -8.34 -2.49 -32.83
C VAL A 232 -6.97 -1.86 -32.75
N VAL A 233 -6.79 -0.77 -33.49
CA VAL A 233 -5.52 -0.02 -33.52
C VAL A 233 -5.54 1.08 -32.46
N THR A 234 -4.76 0.89 -31.40
CA THR A 234 -4.60 1.81 -30.28
C THR A 234 -3.58 2.91 -30.60
N ARG A 235 -3.90 4.16 -30.24
CA ARG A 235 -2.99 5.30 -30.42
C ARG A 235 -1.82 5.20 -29.46
N VAL A 236 -0.63 5.51 -29.98
CA VAL A 236 0.60 5.61 -29.19
C VAL A 236 0.97 7.07 -28.95
N ALA A 237 1.50 7.36 -27.76
CA ALA A 237 2.18 8.60 -27.43
C ALA A 237 3.63 8.32 -27.06
N ALA A 238 4.56 9.18 -27.50
CA ALA A 238 5.93 9.18 -27.01
C ALA A 238 6.04 10.16 -25.83
N ILE A 239 6.59 9.68 -24.71
CA ILE A 239 6.76 10.44 -23.47
C ILE A 239 8.22 10.34 -23.02
N ALA A 240 8.84 11.47 -22.70
CA ALA A 240 10.20 11.49 -22.20
C ALA A 240 10.28 10.80 -20.82
N LYS A 241 11.26 9.91 -20.64
CA LYS A 241 11.66 9.43 -19.32
C LYS A 241 12.30 10.62 -18.60
N SER A 242 11.79 10.95 -17.41
CA SER A 242 12.45 11.90 -16.51
C SER A 242 13.75 11.27 -15.99
N SER A 243 14.82 11.40 -16.76
CA SER A 243 16.18 11.07 -16.34
C SER A 243 16.82 12.35 -15.83
N HIS A 244 17.28 12.35 -14.57
CA HIS A 244 18.06 13.46 -14.01
C HIS A 244 19.55 13.39 -14.39
N THR A 245 19.98 12.32 -15.07
CA THR A 245 21.40 11.98 -15.23
C THR A 245 21.88 11.89 -16.68
N SER A 246 20.98 11.91 -17.67
CA SER A 246 21.37 11.86 -19.09
C SER A 246 21.06 13.18 -19.81
N THR A 247 22.05 13.72 -20.52
CA THR A 247 21.93 14.91 -21.37
C THR A 247 21.01 14.67 -22.57
N THR A 248 20.83 13.43 -22.99
CA THR A 248 19.83 13.00 -23.99
C THR A 248 18.59 12.40 -23.32
N PRO A 249 17.37 12.87 -23.68
CA PRO A 249 16.13 12.29 -23.17
C PRO A 249 15.90 10.91 -23.79
N SER A 250 15.73 9.89 -22.95
CA SER A 250 15.23 8.58 -23.39
C SER A 250 13.69 8.58 -23.42
N TRP A 251 13.08 7.84 -24.34
CA TRP A 251 11.64 7.88 -24.56
C TRP A 251 10.93 6.61 -24.10
N ARG A 252 9.64 6.72 -23.76
CA ARG A 252 8.70 5.61 -23.55
C ARG A 252 7.54 5.77 -24.51
N LEU A 253 7.16 4.68 -25.16
CA LEU A 253 5.88 4.60 -25.85
C LEU A 253 4.80 4.23 -24.85
N VAL A 254 3.67 4.93 -24.93
CA VAL A 254 2.48 4.70 -24.10
C VAL A 254 1.28 4.50 -25.01
N GLU A 255 0.61 3.38 -24.82
CA GLU A 255 -0.55 2.96 -25.58
C GLU A 255 -1.83 3.32 -24.82
N ASP A 256 -2.76 4.01 -25.47
CA ASP A 256 -3.96 4.53 -24.83
C ASP A 256 -5.15 3.55 -24.92
N TYR A 257 -5.02 2.43 -24.21
CA TYR A 257 -6.06 1.40 -24.09
C TYR A 257 -7.37 1.90 -23.46
N ARG A 258 -7.34 3.06 -22.81
CA ARG A 258 -8.54 3.70 -22.29
C ARG A 258 -9.33 4.37 -23.40
N ARG A 259 -8.69 5.11 -24.31
CA ARG A 259 -9.38 5.80 -25.41
C ARG A 259 -9.79 4.86 -26.54
N SER A 260 -9.08 3.75 -26.73
CA SER A 260 -9.48 2.72 -27.71
C SER A 260 -10.65 1.85 -27.23
N GLY A 261 -11.09 1.98 -25.98
CA GLY A 261 -12.19 1.19 -25.40
C GLY A 261 -11.78 -0.22 -24.96
N VAL A 262 -10.54 -0.64 -25.20
CA VAL A 262 -10.01 -1.96 -24.83
C VAL A 262 -10.13 -2.19 -23.33
N ASN A 263 -9.65 -1.26 -22.51
CA ASN A 263 -9.72 -1.39 -21.07
C ASN A 263 -11.17 -1.46 -20.57
N ARG A 264 -12.15 -0.86 -21.25
CA ARG A 264 -13.56 -0.92 -20.83
C ARG A 264 -14.14 -2.33 -20.89
N LYS A 265 -13.62 -3.20 -21.76
CA LYS A 265 -14.06 -4.60 -21.90
C LYS A 265 -13.59 -5.52 -20.77
N ILE A 266 -12.54 -5.12 -20.05
CA ILE A 266 -12.08 -5.84 -18.86
C ILE A 266 -12.97 -5.45 -17.67
N THR A 267 -13.98 -6.27 -17.42
CA THR A 267 -15.05 -6.03 -16.43
C THR A 267 -14.89 -6.93 -15.20
N PRO A 268 -15.66 -6.72 -14.11
CA PRO A 268 -15.67 -7.68 -12.99
C PRO A 268 -16.05 -9.11 -13.40
N ALA A 269 -16.79 -9.31 -14.50
CA ALA A 269 -17.16 -10.64 -14.98
C ALA A 269 -15.99 -11.36 -15.67
N SER A 270 -15.17 -10.64 -16.44
CA SER A 270 -14.02 -11.20 -17.16
C SER A 270 -12.70 -11.10 -16.38
N CYS A 271 -12.62 -10.24 -15.36
CA CYS A 271 -11.49 -10.07 -14.46
C CYS A 271 -12.04 -9.93 -13.03
N PRO A 272 -12.34 -11.04 -12.34
CA PRO A 272 -13.04 -11.02 -11.05
C PRO A 272 -12.20 -10.53 -9.87
N GLU A 273 -10.88 -10.50 -10.00
CA GLU A 273 -9.94 -10.14 -8.92
C GLU A 273 -9.18 -8.84 -9.20
N SER A 274 -8.55 -8.30 -8.17
CA SER A 274 -7.70 -7.11 -8.24
C SER A 274 -6.42 -7.29 -7.43
N LEU A 275 -5.42 -6.47 -7.74
CA LEU A 275 -4.18 -6.45 -6.98
C LEU A 275 -4.34 -5.83 -5.60
N SER A 276 -3.64 -6.41 -4.63
CA SER A 276 -3.33 -5.78 -3.35
C SER A 276 -1.82 -5.60 -3.25
N LEU A 277 -1.34 -4.37 -3.50
CA LEU A 277 0.08 -4.06 -3.43
C LEU A 277 0.52 -3.71 -2.00
N PRO A 278 1.79 -3.99 -1.63
CA PRO A 278 2.36 -3.55 -0.38
C PRO A 278 2.23 -2.04 -0.21
N SER A 279 1.92 -1.63 1.01
CA SER A 279 1.78 -0.25 1.41
C SER A 279 2.88 0.13 2.40
N LEU A 280 2.97 1.42 2.72
CA LEU A 280 3.84 1.87 3.79
C LEU A 280 3.55 1.18 5.13
N ARG A 281 2.29 0.80 5.38
CA ARG A 281 1.91 0.05 6.60
C ARG A 281 2.64 -1.29 6.69
N ASP A 282 2.80 -1.97 5.56
CA ASP A 282 3.45 -3.28 5.49
C ASP A 282 4.95 -3.13 5.71
N LEU A 283 5.58 -2.10 5.12
CA LEU A 283 6.98 -1.76 5.38
C LEU A 283 7.24 -1.43 6.87
N ARG A 284 6.33 -0.71 7.53
CA ARG A 284 6.42 -0.48 8.98
C ARG A 284 6.36 -1.77 9.79
N ARG A 285 5.46 -2.69 9.43
CA ARG A 285 5.36 -3.99 10.10
C ARG A 285 6.66 -4.78 9.98
N ILE A 286 7.29 -4.78 8.80
CA ILE A 286 8.62 -5.39 8.60
C ILE A 286 9.65 -4.81 9.56
N LEU A 287 9.78 -3.47 9.64
CA LEU A 287 10.74 -2.82 10.53
C LEU A 287 10.45 -3.07 12.02
N VAL A 288 9.17 -3.13 12.42
CA VAL A 288 8.77 -3.50 13.78
C VAL A 288 9.13 -4.96 14.08
N THR A 289 8.90 -5.88 13.14
CA THR A 289 9.29 -7.30 13.31
C THR A 289 10.80 -7.42 13.50
N ILE A 290 11.60 -6.72 12.69
CA ILE A 290 13.06 -6.67 12.85
C ILE A 290 13.44 -6.12 14.23
N GLY A 291 12.81 -5.02 14.67
CA GLY A 291 13.10 -4.40 15.97
C GLY A 291 12.67 -5.21 17.20
N ARG A 292 11.73 -6.16 17.04
CA ARG A 292 11.26 -7.05 18.11
C ARG A 292 12.11 -8.29 18.29
N ASN A 293 12.90 -8.66 17.29
CA ASN A 293 13.69 -9.89 17.36
C ASN A 293 14.91 -9.67 18.27
N GLU A 294 14.78 -10.08 19.54
CA GLU A 294 15.83 -9.95 20.58
C GLU A 294 17.08 -10.79 20.27
N ALA A 295 16.93 -11.82 19.43
CA ALA A 295 18.04 -12.64 18.95
C ALA A 295 18.83 -11.88 17.86
N THR A 296 19.58 -10.84 18.26
CA THR A 296 20.80 -10.23 17.67
C THR A 296 21.09 -10.35 16.16
N THR A 297 20.10 -10.58 15.32
CA THR A 297 20.28 -10.80 13.89
C THR A 297 20.16 -9.45 13.21
N ASP A 298 21.32 -8.87 12.90
CA ASP A 298 21.39 -7.75 11.97
C ASP A 298 20.79 -8.20 10.63
N TYR A 299 19.95 -7.36 10.02
CA TYR A 299 19.39 -7.60 8.68
C TYR A 299 20.14 -6.74 7.66
N LEU A 300 20.19 -7.23 6.43
CA LEU A 300 20.60 -6.47 5.26
C LEU A 300 19.49 -6.49 4.22
N GLY A 301 19.37 -5.39 3.49
CA GLY A 301 18.44 -5.20 2.40
C GLY A 301 18.95 -5.80 1.10
N PHE A 302 18.06 -6.53 0.42
CA PHE A 302 18.24 -7.00 -0.94
C PHE A 302 17.06 -6.51 -1.79
N GLN A 303 17.32 -5.99 -2.98
CA GLN A 303 16.25 -5.66 -3.93
C GLN A 303 16.65 -6.06 -5.34
N MET A 304 15.72 -6.71 -6.04
CA MET A 304 15.84 -7.01 -7.47
C MET A 304 14.63 -6.50 -8.26
N ASP A 305 14.86 -6.22 -9.54
CA ASP A 305 13.84 -5.79 -10.50
C ASP A 305 13.88 -6.69 -11.72
N PHE A 306 12.70 -6.98 -12.28
CA PHE A 306 12.58 -7.83 -13.45
C PHE A 306 12.62 -7.01 -14.75
N ARG A 307 13.60 -7.30 -15.60
CA ARG A 307 13.77 -6.60 -16.88
C ARG A 307 12.59 -6.92 -17.78
N LYS A 308 11.84 -5.89 -18.21
CA LYS A 308 10.65 -6.06 -19.07
C LYS A 308 9.61 -7.03 -18.47
N ALA A 309 9.41 -7.01 -17.15
CA ALA A 309 8.43 -7.79 -16.39
C ALA A 309 7.21 -8.30 -17.18
N TYR A 310 6.29 -7.42 -17.59
CA TYR A 310 5.05 -7.81 -18.29
C TYR A 310 5.30 -8.60 -19.59
N ARG A 311 6.42 -8.33 -20.25
CA ARG A 311 6.78 -8.94 -21.53
C ARG A 311 7.20 -10.40 -21.42
N HIS A 312 7.36 -10.95 -20.21
CA HIS A 312 7.55 -12.40 -20.03
C HIS A 312 6.25 -13.19 -20.28
N VAL A 313 5.09 -12.58 -20.01
CA VAL A 313 3.81 -13.29 -20.06
C VAL A 313 3.22 -13.20 -21.47
N ARG A 314 2.88 -14.36 -22.01
CA ARG A 314 2.21 -14.53 -23.32
C ARG A 314 0.70 -14.65 -23.10
N PHE A 315 -0.07 -14.17 -24.07
CA PHE A 315 -1.52 -14.15 -23.95
C PHE A 315 -2.23 -14.74 -25.17
N SER A 316 -3.50 -15.09 -24.97
CA SER A 316 -4.37 -15.79 -25.92
C SER A 316 -4.37 -15.13 -27.30
N GLN A 317 -4.31 -15.95 -28.35
CA GLN A 317 -4.34 -15.48 -29.73
C GLN A 317 -5.68 -14.80 -30.07
N SER A 318 -6.78 -15.23 -29.45
CA SER A 318 -8.14 -14.71 -29.69
C SER A 318 -8.28 -13.22 -29.30
N GLU A 319 -7.38 -12.73 -28.43
CA GLU A 319 -7.43 -11.37 -27.89
C GLU A 319 -6.35 -10.44 -28.49
N ARG A 320 -5.46 -10.96 -29.36
CA ARG A 320 -4.38 -10.15 -29.98
C ARG A 320 -4.90 -9.09 -30.92
N SER A 321 -6.03 -9.33 -31.59
CA SER A 321 -6.67 -8.36 -32.49
C SER A 321 -7.04 -7.06 -31.78
N PHE A 322 -7.20 -7.05 -30.45
CA PHE A 322 -7.53 -5.85 -29.68
C PHE A 322 -6.31 -5.03 -29.26
N LEU A 323 -5.11 -5.60 -29.37
CA LEU A 323 -3.86 -5.05 -28.86
C LEU A 323 -2.90 -4.75 -30.01
N CYS A 324 -3.37 -3.92 -30.95
CA CYS A 324 -2.60 -3.50 -32.12
C CYS A 324 -2.18 -2.04 -32.03
N VAL A 325 -1.05 -1.70 -32.63
CA VAL A 325 -0.53 -0.32 -32.74
C VAL A 325 -0.02 -0.05 -34.14
N ARG A 326 -0.07 1.23 -34.55
CA ARG A 326 0.51 1.66 -35.82
C ARG A 326 1.98 2.00 -35.65
N CYS A 327 2.82 1.38 -36.46
CA CYS A 327 4.22 1.74 -36.63
C CYS A 327 4.38 2.60 -37.90
N PRO A 328 5.12 3.73 -37.85
CA PRO A 328 5.68 4.33 -39.06
C PRO A 328 6.46 3.29 -39.88
N ALA A 329 6.67 3.52 -41.17
CA ALA A 329 7.31 2.55 -42.06
C ALA A 329 8.57 1.92 -41.43
N LEU A 330 8.61 0.58 -41.35
CA LEU A 330 9.70 -0.17 -40.72
C LEU A 330 11.02 0.02 -41.44
N ASP A 331 10.96 0.10 -42.77
CA ASP A 331 12.08 0.45 -43.63
C ASP A 331 12.08 1.98 -43.85
N PRO A 332 13.19 2.69 -43.54
CA PRO A 332 13.33 4.12 -43.83
C PRO A 332 13.06 4.49 -45.30
N GLY A 333 13.23 3.56 -46.24
CA GLY A 333 12.98 3.75 -47.67
C GLY A 333 11.52 3.55 -48.11
N LYS A 334 10.64 3.03 -47.24
CA LYS A 334 9.21 2.82 -47.54
C LYS A 334 8.36 3.92 -46.91
N SER A 335 7.28 4.32 -47.58
CA SER A 335 6.39 5.39 -47.08
C SER A 335 5.15 4.86 -46.33
N SER A 336 4.84 3.57 -46.45
CA SER A 336 3.63 2.99 -45.84
C SER A 336 3.85 2.60 -44.38
N SER A 337 3.03 3.13 -43.48
CA SER A 337 2.94 2.63 -42.10
C SER A 337 2.43 1.20 -42.07
N VAL A 338 2.83 0.44 -41.06
CA VAL A 338 2.35 -0.92 -40.82
C VAL A 338 1.60 -0.99 -39.50
N VAL A 339 0.76 -2.02 -39.34
CA VAL A 339 0.13 -2.35 -38.06
C VAL A 339 0.82 -3.57 -37.49
N VAL A 340 1.14 -3.51 -36.20
CA VAL A 340 1.70 -4.63 -35.43
C VAL A 340 0.77 -4.95 -34.27
N ARG A 341 0.75 -6.21 -33.85
CA ARG A 341 0.00 -6.66 -32.67
C ARG A 341 0.92 -7.29 -31.63
N HIS A 342 0.58 -7.12 -30.37
CA HIS A 342 1.35 -7.72 -29.28
C HIS A 342 1.16 -9.24 -29.22
N THR A 343 2.21 -9.96 -28.84
CA THR A 343 2.18 -11.39 -28.51
C THR A 343 2.60 -11.67 -27.07
N ALA A 344 3.06 -10.63 -26.35
CA ALA A 344 3.31 -10.62 -24.91
C ALA A 344 2.54 -9.45 -24.26
N LEU A 345 2.32 -9.46 -22.95
CA LEU A 345 1.47 -8.43 -22.30
C LEU A 345 2.02 -7.01 -22.53
N PRO A 346 1.20 -6.06 -23.04
CA PRO A 346 1.60 -4.68 -23.20
C PRO A 346 1.45 -3.87 -21.91
N PHE A 347 2.20 -2.76 -21.82
CA PHE A 347 2.01 -1.79 -20.75
C PHE A 347 0.70 -1.01 -20.96
N GLY A 348 -0.01 -0.68 -19.88
CA GLY A 348 -1.23 0.12 -19.91
C GLY A 348 -2.54 -0.67 -20.06
N LEU A 349 -2.47 -1.96 -20.37
CA LEU A 349 -3.60 -2.87 -20.29
C LEU A 349 -4.01 -3.08 -18.83
N ARG A 350 -5.32 -3.03 -18.53
CA ARG A 350 -5.83 -3.08 -17.14
C ARG A 350 -5.40 -4.34 -16.37
N SER A 351 -5.41 -5.49 -17.02
CA SER A 351 -5.08 -6.79 -16.43
C SER A 351 -3.58 -7.08 -16.40
N ALA A 352 -2.73 -6.32 -17.09
CA ALA A 352 -1.30 -6.65 -17.22
C ALA A 352 -0.58 -6.71 -15.87
N GLY A 353 -0.83 -5.73 -14.99
CA GLY A 353 -0.25 -5.73 -13.65
C GLY A 353 -0.72 -6.93 -12.82
N LEU A 354 -2.01 -7.30 -12.94
CA LEU A 354 -2.58 -8.45 -12.22
C LEU A 354 -1.85 -9.74 -12.59
N LEU A 355 -1.78 -10.03 -13.89
CA LEU A 355 -1.18 -11.25 -14.42
C LEU A 355 0.30 -11.34 -14.07
N TRP A 356 1.04 -10.24 -14.21
CA TRP A 356 2.46 -10.24 -13.85
C TRP A 356 2.70 -10.45 -12.35
N VAL A 357 1.98 -9.73 -11.49
CA VAL A 357 2.17 -9.90 -10.04
C VAL A 357 1.80 -11.32 -9.63
N ARG A 358 0.78 -11.96 -10.22
CA ARG A 358 0.50 -13.39 -9.97
C ARG A 358 1.73 -14.28 -10.28
N THR A 359 2.40 -14.04 -11.41
CA THR A 359 3.67 -14.73 -11.75
C THR A 359 4.77 -14.47 -10.73
N ALA A 360 5.07 -13.20 -10.44
CA ALA A 360 6.15 -12.85 -9.52
C ALA A 360 5.82 -13.29 -8.08
N SER A 361 4.55 -13.32 -7.70
CA SER A 361 4.10 -13.83 -6.42
C SER A 361 4.36 -15.32 -6.28
N SER A 362 4.11 -16.15 -7.30
CA SER A 362 4.40 -17.58 -7.24
C SER A 362 5.90 -17.87 -7.04
N LEU A 363 6.78 -17.12 -7.73
CA LEU A 363 8.22 -17.16 -7.46
C LEU A 363 8.53 -16.81 -6.00
N GLY A 364 7.95 -15.71 -5.49
CA GLY A 364 8.14 -15.31 -4.10
C GLY A 364 7.73 -16.41 -3.13
N ARG A 365 6.59 -17.06 -3.33
CA ARG A 365 6.12 -18.16 -2.48
C ARG A 365 7.06 -19.36 -2.52
N ILE A 366 7.59 -19.72 -3.69
CA ILE A 366 8.63 -20.76 -3.81
C ILE A 366 9.88 -20.36 -3.02
N ILE A 367 10.38 -19.13 -3.19
CA ILE A 367 11.55 -18.63 -2.46
C ILE A 367 11.33 -18.74 -0.95
N PHE A 368 10.23 -18.19 -0.42
CA PHE A 368 9.98 -18.20 1.01
C PHE A 368 9.82 -19.62 1.56
N ARG A 369 9.07 -20.49 0.89
CA ARG A 369 8.84 -21.86 1.40
C ARG A 369 10.02 -22.81 1.21
N LEU A 370 10.87 -22.57 0.22
CA LEU A 370 12.05 -23.39 -0.05
C LEU A 370 13.25 -22.94 0.77
N LEU A 371 13.40 -21.63 0.98
CA LEU A 371 14.59 -21.05 1.62
C LEU A 371 14.34 -20.71 3.10
N ASP A 372 13.11 -20.40 3.52
CA ASP A 372 12.76 -20.12 4.92
C ASP A 372 11.88 -21.22 5.51
N ASN A 373 12.42 -21.93 6.50
CA ASN A 373 11.70 -22.93 7.31
C ASN A 373 11.10 -22.33 8.60
N GLY A 374 11.07 -21.00 8.72
CA GLY A 374 10.63 -20.28 9.92
C GLY A 374 11.75 -19.99 10.92
N GLU A 375 12.94 -20.57 10.75
CA GLU A 375 14.13 -20.26 11.57
C GLU A 375 14.93 -19.11 10.98
N GLN A 376 14.92 -18.95 9.66
CA GLN A 376 15.69 -17.94 8.95
C GLN A 376 15.03 -16.56 8.96
N GLN A 377 13.73 -16.49 9.26
CA GLN A 377 12.99 -15.22 9.44
C GLN A 377 13.17 -14.26 8.25
N LEU A 378 13.09 -14.79 7.03
CA LEU A 378 13.13 -13.97 5.83
C LEU A 378 11.88 -13.10 5.78
N LEU A 379 12.06 -11.80 5.51
CA LEU A 379 10.95 -10.86 5.32
C LEU A 379 11.05 -10.28 3.92
N GLY A 380 9.91 -9.98 3.30
CA GLY A 380 9.92 -9.33 2.00
C GLY A 380 8.56 -8.87 1.52
N CYS A 381 8.60 -8.08 0.46
CA CYS A 381 7.41 -7.59 -0.22
C CYS A 381 7.66 -7.46 -1.72
N LEU A 382 6.60 -7.67 -2.51
CA LEU A 382 6.61 -7.50 -3.96
C LEU A 382 5.71 -6.33 -4.36
N TYR A 383 6.30 -5.29 -4.94
CA TYR A 383 5.57 -4.16 -5.49
C TYR A 383 5.71 -4.13 -7.01
N ILE A 384 4.74 -4.73 -7.71
CA ILE A 384 4.74 -4.84 -9.18
C ILE A 384 6.00 -5.58 -9.65
N ASP A 385 7.05 -4.86 -10.04
CA ASP A 385 8.30 -5.43 -10.57
C ASP A 385 9.45 -5.35 -9.54
N ASP A 386 9.26 -4.62 -8.43
CA ASP A 386 10.24 -4.45 -7.37
C ASP A 386 10.06 -5.55 -6.30
N PHE A 387 11.02 -6.47 -6.22
CA PHE A 387 11.05 -7.49 -5.16
C PHE A 387 12.10 -7.08 -4.12
N THR A 388 11.63 -6.68 -2.94
CA THR A 388 12.47 -6.26 -1.81
C THR A 388 12.42 -7.29 -0.69
N LEU A 389 13.59 -7.62 -0.15
CA LEU A 389 13.79 -8.59 0.92
C LEU A 389 14.68 -8.01 2.03
N TRP A 390 14.44 -8.45 3.25
CA TRP A 390 15.27 -8.23 4.42
C TRP A 390 15.73 -9.59 4.87
N ILE A 391 17.05 -9.79 4.82
CA ILE A 391 17.67 -11.10 5.04
C ILE A 391 18.64 -10.95 6.22
N PRO A 392 18.63 -11.87 7.21
CA PRO A 392 19.62 -11.84 8.27
C PRO A 392 21.04 -11.93 7.71
N LYS A 393 21.93 -11.10 8.24
CA LYS A 393 23.33 -10.96 7.84
C LYS A 393 24.08 -12.30 7.87
N ALA A 394 23.74 -13.17 8.81
CA ALA A 394 24.36 -14.50 8.96
C ALA A 394 24.16 -15.43 7.75
N ILE A 395 23.11 -15.23 6.96
CA ILE A 395 22.76 -16.07 5.81
C ILE A 395 22.69 -15.28 4.49
N TYR A 396 23.07 -13.99 4.52
CA TYR A 396 22.77 -13.03 3.47
C TYR A 396 23.28 -13.47 2.09
N ASP A 397 24.59 -13.66 1.94
CA ASP A 397 25.23 -13.94 0.65
C ASP A 397 24.66 -15.22 0.01
N GLN A 398 24.51 -16.27 0.82
CA GLN A 398 24.01 -17.56 0.36
C GLN A 398 22.56 -17.45 -0.11
N THR A 399 21.71 -16.79 0.67
CA THR A 399 20.29 -16.60 0.33
C THR A 399 20.13 -15.74 -0.92
N VAL A 400 20.91 -14.67 -1.06
CA VAL A 400 20.91 -13.83 -2.27
C VAL A 400 21.33 -14.65 -3.50
N CYS A 401 22.40 -15.44 -3.41
CA CYS A 401 22.84 -16.30 -4.51
C CYS A 401 21.75 -17.30 -4.91
N ARG A 402 21.12 -17.97 -3.92
CA ARG A 402 20.01 -18.90 -4.16
C ARG A 402 18.84 -18.23 -4.86
N ILE A 403 18.45 -17.03 -4.45
CA ILE A 403 17.34 -16.28 -5.07
C ILE A 403 17.66 -15.91 -6.51
N LEU A 404 18.82 -15.31 -6.76
CA LEU A 404 19.23 -14.89 -8.10
C LEU A 404 19.35 -16.09 -9.05
N LEU A 405 19.99 -17.17 -8.59
CA LEU A 405 20.17 -18.40 -9.36
C LEU A 405 18.84 -19.10 -9.63
N LEU A 406 17.94 -19.22 -8.64
CA LEU A 406 16.62 -19.80 -8.83
C LEU A 406 15.78 -18.98 -9.83
N THR A 407 15.84 -17.65 -9.73
CA THR A 407 15.14 -16.75 -10.63
C THR A 407 15.59 -16.93 -12.09
N LYS A 408 16.90 -17.00 -12.33
CA LYS A 408 17.47 -17.26 -13.67
C LYS A 408 17.19 -18.68 -14.17
N THR A 409 17.23 -19.67 -13.27
CA THR A 409 16.88 -21.07 -13.55
C THR A 409 15.45 -21.19 -14.05
N LEU A 410 14.52 -20.41 -13.49
CA LEU A 410 13.11 -20.39 -13.91
C LEU A 410 12.84 -19.59 -15.19
N GLY A 411 13.86 -18.96 -15.78
CA GLY A 411 13.79 -18.27 -17.08
C GLY A 411 13.42 -16.79 -17.01
N LEU A 412 13.49 -16.17 -15.83
CA LEU A 412 13.21 -14.75 -15.65
C LEU A 412 14.43 -13.87 -15.98
N TRP A 413 14.16 -12.69 -16.54
CA TRP A 413 15.18 -11.69 -16.85
C TRP A 413 15.33 -10.68 -15.71
N LEU A 414 16.56 -10.47 -15.27
CA LEU A 414 16.89 -9.54 -14.19
C LEU A 414 17.43 -8.21 -14.72
N SER A 415 17.09 -7.12 -14.04
CA SER A 415 17.68 -5.79 -14.25
C SER A 415 18.90 -5.61 -13.35
N TRP A 416 20.08 -6.10 -13.75
CA TRP A 416 21.30 -6.03 -12.94
C TRP A 416 21.71 -4.61 -12.53
N ASN A 417 21.45 -3.61 -13.38
CA ASN A 417 21.68 -2.19 -13.06
C ASN A 417 20.79 -1.64 -11.92
N LYS A 418 19.74 -2.35 -11.54
CA LYS A 418 18.82 -1.99 -10.46
C LYS A 418 18.96 -2.90 -9.23
N LEU A 419 19.87 -3.87 -9.28
CA LEU A 419 20.12 -4.79 -8.18
C LEU A 419 20.70 -4.05 -6.99
N VAL A 420 20.08 -4.11 -5.82
CA VAL A 420 20.60 -3.54 -4.58
C VAL A 420 21.09 -4.68 -3.68
N LEU A 421 22.36 -4.62 -3.28
CA LEU A 421 23.02 -5.60 -2.42
C LEU A 421 23.50 -4.95 -1.11
N HIS A 422 23.58 -5.75 -0.04
CA HIS A 422 24.13 -5.41 1.28
C HIS A 422 23.60 -4.10 1.86
N ALA A 423 22.35 -3.73 1.55
CA ALA A 423 21.87 -2.40 1.86
C ALA A 423 21.47 -2.26 3.33
N GLU A 424 22.13 -1.36 4.04
CA GLU A 424 21.67 -0.89 5.34
C GLU A 424 20.69 0.29 5.21
N LYS A 425 20.80 1.05 4.10
CA LYS A 425 19.95 2.18 3.77
C LYS A 425 19.64 2.24 2.28
N TRP A 426 18.36 2.18 1.90
CA TRP A 426 17.95 2.26 0.49
C TRP A 426 16.51 2.77 0.32
N LYS A 427 16.08 2.96 -0.93
CA LYS A 427 14.71 3.41 -1.25
C LYS A 427 13.79 2.21 -1.48
N VAL A 428 12.69 2.13 -0.72
CA VAL A 428 11.64 1.11 -0.83
C VAL A 428 10.28 1.80 -0.95
N LEU A 429 9.47 1.43 -1.97
CA LEU A 429 8.19 2.10 -2.28
C LEU A 429 8.29 3.64 -2.43
N GLY A 430 9.49 4.12 -2.77
CA GLY A 430 9.79 5.55 -2.89
C GLY A 430 10.12 6.27 -1.56
N PHE A 431 10.25 5.55 -0.45
CA PHE A 431 10.65 6.04 0.88
C PHE A 431 12.06 5.55 1.23
N TRP A 432 12.81 6.31 2.02
CA TRP A 432 14.09 5.82 2.55
C TRP A 432 13.86 4.91 3.74
N VAL A 433 14.57 3.79 3.77
CA VAL A 433 14.62 2.84 4.87
C VAL A 433 16.03 2.84 5.43
N SER A 434 16.17 2.73 6.75
CA SER A 434 17.44 2.55 7.44
C SER A 434 17.31 1.44 8.48
N LEU A 435 18.06 0.36 8.32
CA LEU A 435 18.05 -0.78 9.24
C LEU A 435 18.79 -0.51 10.56
N PRO A 436 20.00 0.10 10.56
CA PRO A 436 20.74 0.32 11.81
C PRO A 436 19.95 1.14 12.84
N SER A 437 19.16 2.10 12.34
CA SER A 437 18.33 2.98 13.17
C SER A 437 16.84 2.59 13.20
N LEU A 438 16.43 1.57 12.44
CA LEU A 438 15.02 1.18 12.21
C LEU A 438 14.15 2.41 11.89
N GLN A 439 14.54 3.12 10.83
CA GLN A 439 13.92 4.37 10.46
C GLN A 439 13.31 4.34 9.07
N LEU A 440 12.22 5.09 8.93
CA LEU A 440 11.61 5.38 7.65
C LEU A 440 11.57 6.89 7.41
N GLY A 441 11.99 7.31 6.22
CA GLY A 441 12.14 8.71 5.86
C GLY A 441 11.67 9.04 4.45
N ILE A 442 11.67 10.34 4.16
CA ILE A 442 11.29 10.88 2.86
C ILE A 442 12.56 11.25 2.07
N PRO A 443 12.63 10.98 0.75
CA PRO A 443 13.71 11.48 -0.09
C PRO A 443 13.81 13.01 -0.11
N SER A 444 15.02 13.54 0.12
CA SER A 444 15.30 14.98 0.24
C SER A 444 14.97 15.79 -1.02
N ASP A 445 15.13 15.19 -2.20
CA ASP A 445 14.77 15.77 -3.51
C ASP A 445 13.25 16.02 -3.62
N LYS A 446 12.44 15.03 -3.22
CA LYS A 446 10.98 15.16 -3.18
C LYS A 446 10.54 16.16 -2.13
N LEU A 447 11.21 16.18 -0.98
CA LEU A 447 10.94 17.12 0.10
C LEU A 447 11.18 18.56 -0.37
N THR A 448 12.38 18.85 -0.86
CA THR A 448 12.80 20.19 -1.31
C THR A 448 11.88 20.73 -2.41
N SER A 449 11.59 19.91 -3.43
CA SER A 449 10.71 20.32 -4.54
C SER A 449 9.25 20.57 -4.10
N THR A 450 8.78 19.89 -3.05
CA THR A 450 7.42 20.08 -2.53
C THR A 450 7.32 21.28 -1.60
N VAL A 451 8.34 21.51 -0.76
CA VAL A 451 8.47 22.74 0.04
C VAL A 451 8.47 23.96 -0.87
N ALA A 452 9.26 23.95 -1.95
CA ALA A 452 9.29 25.03 -2.93
C ALA A 452 7.92 25.25 -3.62
N ASP A 453 7.19 24.19 -3.96
CA ASP A 453 5.84 24.32 -4.54
C ASP A 453 4.82 24.90 -3.55
N LEU A 454 4.93 24.57 -2.26
CA LEU A 454 4.07 25.13 -1.20
C LEU A 454 4.39 26.60 -0.90
N GLN A 455 5.67 26.97 -0.85
CA GLN A 455 6.12 28.36 -0.69
C GLN A 455 5.59 29.22 -1.84
N ARG A 456 5.76 28.76 -3.09
CA ARG A 456 5.20 29.42 -4.28
C ARG A 456 3.69 29.61 -4.19
N LEU A 457 2.96 28.61 -3.69
CA LEU A 457 1.51 28.70 -3.51
C LEU A 457 1.12 29.80 -2.50
N LEU A 458 1.94 30.02 -1.45
CA LEU A 458 1.71 31.10 -0.49
C LEU A 458 1.97 32.48 -1.09
N GLU A 459 2.91 32.60 -2.03
CA GLU A 459 3.21 33.89 -2.68
C GLU A 459 2.13 34.30 -3.69
N GLN A 460 1.46 33.32 -4.30
CA GLN A 460 0.49 33.58 -5.36
C GLN A 460 -0.91 33.95 -4.83
N PRO A 461 -1.61 34.92 -5.45
CA PRO A 461 -3.00 35.23 -5.11
C PRO A 461 -3.98 34.18 -5.66
N VAL A 462 -3.60 33.47 -6.72
CA VAL A 462 -4.44 32.53 -7.48
C VAL A 462 -3.60 31.31 -7.89
N VAL A 463 -4.20 30.12 -7.88
CA VAL A 463 -3.59 28.85 -8.28
C VAL A 463 -4.36 28.20 -9.42
N ARG A 464 -3.67 27.53 -10.36
CA ARG A 464 -4.29 26.78 -11.47
C ARG A 464 -4.68 25.36 -11.05
N LEU A 465 -5.69 24.79 -11.69
CA LEU A 465 -6.18 23.44 -11.38
C LEU A 465 -5.11 22.37 -11.59
N SER A 466 -4.28 22.50 -12.63
CA SER A 466 -3.16 21.59 -12.90
C SER A 466 -2.12 21.61 -11.78
N GLU A 467 -1.77 22.79 -11.28
CA GLU A 467 -0.84 22.98 -10.16
C GLU A 467 -1.43 22.42 -8.86
N MET A 468 -2.70 22.73 -8.58
CA MET A 468 -3.42 22.21 -7.41
C MET A 468 -3.49 20.68 -7.43
N ARG A 469 -3.83 20.05 -8.57
CA ARG A 469 -3.85 18.59 -8.71
C ARG A 469 -2.47 17.96 -8.50
N ARG A 470 -1.43 18.57 -9.08
CA ARG A 470 -0.04 18.13 -8.89
C ARG A 470 0.36 18.19 -7.42
N LEU A 471 0.05 19.29 -6.74
CA LEU A 471 0.34 19.46 -5.32
C LEU A 471 -0.44 18.46 -4.46
N ILE A 472 -1.76 18.33 -4.65
CA ILE A 472 -2.61 17.36 -3.94
C ILE A 472 -2.07 15.94 -4.08
N GLY A 473 -1.65 15.55 -5.30
CA GLY A 473 -1.08 14.23 -5.55
C GLY A 473 0.19 14.00 -4.72
N ARG A 474 1.10 14.97 -4.69
CA ARG A 474 2.30 14.91 -3.84
C ARG A 474 1.94 14.85 -2.37
N LEU A 475 1.14 15.78 -1.86
CA LEU A 475 0.80 15.83 -0.43
C LEU A 475 0.04 14.58 0.03
N THR A 476 -0.76 13.97 -0.85
CA THR A 476 -1.39 12.66 -0.58
C THR A 476 -0.33 11.56 -0.42
N TRP A 477 0.72 11.57 -1.26
CA TRP A 477 1.85 10.67 -1.10
C TRP A 477 2.61 10.91 0.23
N PHE A 478 2.91 12.18 0.57
CA PHE A 478 3.52 12.53 1.86
C PHE A 478 2.66 12.14 3.05
N SER A 479 1.33 12.24 2.95
CA SER A 479 0.39 11.90 4.02
C SER A 479 0.40 10.42 4.43
N GLN A 480 1.02 9.54 3.62
CA GLN A 480 1.25 8.17 4.03
C GLN A 480 2.23 8.12 5.21
N VAL A 481 3.25 8.97 5.18
CA VAL A 481 4.30 9.10 6.19
C VAL A 481 3.96 10.15 7.25
N LEU A 482 3.43 11.30 6.85
CA LEU A 482 3.02 12.37 7.75
C LEU A 482 1.51 12.27 8.00
N VAL A 483 1.09 11.26 8.74
CA VAL A 483 -0.34 10.92 8.87
C VAL A 483 -1.16 12.04 9.52
N LEU A 484 -0.59 12.76 10.50
CA LEU A 484 -1.27 13.84 11.22
C LEU A 484 -1.63 15.05 10.35
N VAL A 485 -0.95 15.29 9.23
CA VAL A 485 -1.31 16.40 8.31
C VAL A 485 -2.35 16.01 7.26
N LYS A 486 -2.69 14.73 7.16
CA LYS A 486 -3.66 14.22 6.19
C LYS A 486 -5.06 14.87 6.28
N PRO A 487 -5.64 15.17 7.47
CA PRO A 487 -6.92 15.88 7.56
C PRO A 487 -6.95 17.25 6.86
N PHE A 488 -5.79 17.87 6.65
CA PHE A 488 -5.67 19.17 5.99
C PHE A 488 -5.84 19.06 4.46
N LEU A 489 -5.69 17.87 3.85
CA LEU A 489 -5.97 17.63 2.42
C LEU A 489 -7.41 17.88 2.03
N GLN A 490 -8.36 17.73 2.96
CA GLN A 490 -9.80 17.82 2.66
C GLN A 490 -10.16 19.14 1.96
N ARG A 491 -9.58 20.26 2.43
CA ARG A 491 -9.85 21.58 1.85
C ARG A 491 -9.22 21.72 0.47
N LEU A 492 -8.00 21.22 0.27
CA LEU A 492 -7.35 21.25 -1.02
C LEU A 492 -8.16 20.46 -2.07
N HIS A 493 -8.62 19.25 -1.72
CA HIS A 493 -9.55 18.49 -2.56
C HIS A 493 -10.86 19.23 -2.81
N GLY A 494 -11.42 19.89 -1.79
CA GLY A 494 -12.62 20.70 -1.93
C GLY A 494 -12.45 21.86 -2.91
N VAL A 495 -11.32 22.57 -2.85
CA VAL A 495 -10.96 23.65 -3.78
C VAL A 495 -10.79 23.10 -5.20
N ALA A 496 -10.05 22.00 -5.38
CA ALA A 496 -9.88 21.37 -6.69
C ALA A 496 -11.22 20.92 -7.29
N GLY A 497 -12.08 20.28 -6.50
CA GLY A 497 -13.41 19.85 -6.96
C GLY A 497 -14.39 21.01 -7.23
N TYR A 498 -14.16 22.18 -6.63
CA TYR A 498 -14.87 23.41 -7.00
C TYR A 498 -14.35 23.96 -8.33
N MET A 499 -13.03 24.02 -8.51
CA MET A 499 -12.40 24.47 -9.75
C MET A 499 -12.83 23.62 -10.95
N GLU A 500 -12.83 22.30 -10.81
CA GLU A 500 -13.29 21.37 -11.85
C GLU A 500 -14.70 21.65 -12.38
N ARG A 501 -15.58 22.19 -11.54
CA ARG A 501 -16.98 22.48 -11.90
C ARG A 501 -17.21 23.90 -12.38
N THR A 502 -16.31 24.83 -12.08
CA THR A 502 -16.57 26.27 -12.27
C THR A 502 -15.51 26.95 -13.12
N ARG A 503 -14.23 26.89 -12.71
CA ARG A 503 -13.12 27.62 -13.31
C ARG A 503 -11.81 26.86 -13.12
N SER A 504 -10.89 26.98 -14.08
CA SER A 504 -9.55 26.37 -13.99
C SER A 504 -8.62 27.02 -12.95
N THR A 505 -9.09 28.01 -12.18
CA THR A 505 -8.31 28.77 -11.19
C THR A 505 -9.10 29.04 -9.90
N ALA A 506 -8.40 29.24 -8.78
CA ALA A 506 -8.99 29.59 -7.48
C ALA A 506 -8.10 30.55 -6.68
N ARG A 507 -8.72 31.45 -5.90
CA ARG A 507 -8.01 32.37 -5.00
C ARG A 507 -7.39 31.62 -3.82
N VAL A 508 -6.14 31.95 -3.50
CA VAL A 508 -5.44 31.42 -2.33
C VAL A 508 -5.83 32.22 -1.08
N GLY A 509 -7.02 31.90 -0.54
CA GLY A 509 -7.59 32.57 0.63
C GLY A 509 -6.91 32.19 1.97
N ARG A 510 -7.25 32.93 3.04
CA ARG A 510 -6.69 32.76 4.40
C ARG A 510 -6.67 31.31 4.88
N GLU A 511 -7.75 30.59 4.63
CA GLU A 511 -7.92 29.20 5.04
C GLU A 511 -7.01 28.23 4.30
N LEU A 512 -6.89 28.40 2.98
CA LEU A 512 -5.98 27.58 2.20
C LEU A 512 -4.53 27.86 2.60
N ARG A 513 -4.19 29.13 2.85
CA ARG A 513 -2.87 29.53 3.35
C ARG A 513 -2.55 28.90 4.70
N TYR A 514 -3.53 28.83 5.61
CA TYR A 514 -3.35 28.15 6.89
C TYR A 514 -3.06 26.66 6.71
N ASP A 515 -3.85 25.96 5.89
CA ASP A 515 -3.62 24.53 5.61
C ASP A 515 -2.23 24.31 4.96
N VAL A 516 -1.82 25.17 4.03
CA VAL A 516 -0.50 25.13 3.38
C VAL A 516 0.63 25.38 4.38
N LYS A 517 0.46 26.30 5.35
CA LYS A 517 1.45 26.55 6.42
C LYS A 517 1.62 25.35 7.34
N ILE A 518 0.54 24.64 7.67
CA ILE A 518 0.62 23.39 8.44
C ILE A 518 1.42 22.34 7.66
N TRP A 519 1.18 22.21 6.34
CA TRP A 519 1.96 21.32 5.49
C TRP A 519 3.44 21.69 5.43
N LEU A 520 3.77 22.98 5.27
CA LEU A 520 5.15 23.46 5.29
C LEU A 520 5.85 23.14 6.60
N ALA A 521 5.23 23.49 7.73
CA ALA A 521 5.78 23.21 9.05
C ALA A 521 6.04 21.71 9.25
N ALA A 522 5.11 20.84 8.82
CA ALA A 522 5.31 19.40 8.94
C ALA A 522 6.44 18.88 8.04
N LEU A 523 6.58 19.41 6.81
CA LEU A 523 7.61 18.98 5.88
C LEU A 523 9.01 19.50 6.28
N GLU A 524 9.12 20.74 6.74
CA GLU A 524 10.39 21.31 7.22
C GLU A 524 10.93 20.53 8.44
N ASN A 525 10.03 20.10 9.32
CA ASN A 525 10.36 19.23 10.46
C ASN A 525 10.57 17.75 10.07
N ALA A 526 10.19 17.33 8.86
CA ALA A 526 10.37 15.97 8.36
C ALA A 526 11.80 15.69 7.82
N SER A 527 12.74 16.60 8.05
CA SER A 527 14.17 16.45 7.72
C SER A 527 14.87 15.35 8.54
N ALA A 528 14.23 14.91 9.63
CA ALA A 528 14.61 13.78 10.46
C ALA A 528 13.87 12.50 10.01
N PRO A 529 14.31 11.29 10.44
CA PRO A 529 13.51 10.08 10.29
C PRO A 529 12.08 10.31 10.78
N VAL A 530 11.09 9.99 9.95
CA VAL A 530 9.69 10.24 10.29
C VAL A 530 9.16 9.15 11.22
N TYR A 531 9.76 7.96 11.17
CA TYR A 531 9.50 6.88 12.10
C TYR A 531 10.80 6.38 12.70
N VAL A 532 10.79 6.17 14.01
CA VAL A 532 11.81 5.41 14.74
C VAL A 532 11.08 4.29 15.47
N PHE A 533 11.43 3.05 15.18
CA PHE A 533 10.82 1.91 15.85
C PHE A 533 11.66 1.53 17.08
N PRO A 534 11.04 1.43 18.28
CA PRO A 534 11.78 1.02 19.45
C PRO A 534 12.25 -0.43 19.28
N LYS A 535 13.52 -0.69 19.60
CA LYS A 535 13.98 -2.05 19.90
C LYS A 535 13.23 -2.52 21.15
N ALA A 536 12.81 -3.79 21.20
CA ALA A 536 11.90 -4.34 22.21
C ALA A 536 12.11 -3.73 23.61
N SER A 537 11.04 -3.16 24.19
CA SER A 537 11.01 -2.71 25.58
C SER A 537 9.98 -3.54 26.35
N PRO A 538 10.34 -4.14 27.49
CA PRO A 538 9.52 -5.15 28.16
C PRO A 538 8.33 -4.61 28.96
N VAL A 539 8.07 -3.30 28.99
CA VAL A 539 6.99 -2.72 29.82
C VAL A 539 6.04 -1.86 28.97
N LEU A 540 5.03 -2.48 28.38
CA LEU A 540 3.99 -1.74 27.66
C LEU A 540 2.92 -1.26 28.64
N ARG A 541 3.10 -0.06 29.23
CA ARG A 541 1.98 0.73 29.76
C ARG A 541 1.01 1.01 28.61
N ARG A 542 -0.17 0.39 28.63
CA ARG A 542 -1.20 0.56 27.60
C ARG A 542 -2.31 1.47 28.09
N VAL A 543 -2.88 2.25 27.19
CA VAL A 543 -3.98 3.16 27.53
C VAL A 543 -5.18 2.81 26.66
N LEU A 544 -6.26 2.40 27.30
CA LEU A 544 -7.52 2.05 26.66
C LEU A 544 -8.45 3.26 26.74
N VAL A 545 -9.08 3.62 25.63
CA VAL A 545 -10.03 4.74 25.52
C VAL A 545 -11.34 4.18 24.99
N ALA A 546 -12.45 4.37 25.68
CA ALA A 546 -13.79 4.10 25.13
C ALA A 546 -14.61 5.38 25.17
N SER A 547 -15.36 5.64 24.10
CA SER A 547 -16.11 6.90 23.95
C SER A 547 -17.42 6.67 23.24
N ASP A 548 -18.41 7.49 23.59
CA ASP A 548 -19.72 7.51 22.96
C ASP A 548 -20.34 8.92 23.00
N ALA A 549 -21.31 9.16 22.13
CA ALA A 549 -22.12 10.35 22.14
C ALA A 549 -23.58 10.01 21.84
N CYS A 550 -24.49 10.79 22.43
CA CYS A 550 -25.90 10.81 22.07
C CYS A 550 -26.35 12.23 21.71
N ILE A 551 -27.64 12.44 21.43
CA ILE A 551 -28.19 13.78 21.15
C ILE A 551 -28.31 14.68 22.40
N ARG A 552 -28.03 14.15 23.59
CA ARG A 552 -28.07 14.90 24.87
C ARG A 552 -26.68 15.19 25.43
N GLY A 553 -25.74 14.26 25.27
CA GLY A 553 -24.42 14.36 25.88
C GLY A 553 -23.35 13.54 25.19
N ILE A 554 -22.13 13.72 25.66
CA ILE A 554 -20.90 13.00 25.27
C ILE A 554 -20.34 12.34 26.52
N GLY A 555 -19.90 11.09 26.40
CA GLY A 555 -19.30 10.34 27.50
C GLY A 555 -18.10 9.53 27.05
N GLY A 556 -17.22 9.23 27.99
CA GLY A 556 -16.10 8.33 27.72
C GLY A 556 -15.28 8.04 28.95
N LEU A 557 -14.42 7.04 28.81
CA LEU A 557 -13.51 6.58 29.85
C LEU A 557 -12.12 6.30 29.27
N VAL A 558 -11.12 6.46 30.12
CA VAL A 558 -9.73 6.15 29.84
C VAL A 558 -9.20 5.26 30.96
N SER A 559 -8.70 4.08 30.61
CA SER A 559 -8.05 3.17 31.54
C SER A 559 -6.56 3.06 31.22
N VAL A 560 -5.71 3.30 32.21
CA VAL A 560 -4.27 3.07 32.11
C VAL A 560 -3.95 1.72 32.73
N CYS A 561 -3.33 0.83 31.95
CA CYS A 561 -2.94 -0.51 32.37
C CYS A 561 -1.41 -0.57 32.55
N GLU A 562 -0.97 -0.89 33.75
CA GLU A 562 0.44 -1.11 34.12
C GLU A 562 0.57 -2.49 34.78
N GLY A 563 0.92 -3.51 33.98
CA GLY A 563 0.86 -4.90 34.42
C GLY A 563 -0.58 -5.32 34.72
N GLU A 564 -0.83 -5.82 35.93
CA GLU A 564 -2.16 -6.19 36.43
C GLU A 564 -2.95 -5.01 37.03
N VAL A 565 -2.34 -3.83 37.14
CA VAL A 565 -2.98 -2.66 37.75
C VAL A 565 -3.73 -1.85 36.69
N HIS A 566 -5.02 -1.60 36.94
CA HIS A 566 -5.90 -0.80 36.09
C HIS A 566 -6.39 0.42 36.86
N THR A 567 -6.11 1.64 36.36
CA THR A 567 -6.73 2.87 36.89
C THR A 567 -7.63 3.48 35.82
N THR A 568 -8.87 3.83 36.19
CA THR A 568 -9.87 4.34 35.24
C THR A 568 -10.31 5.76 35.57
N TRP A 569 -10.31 6.59 34.54
CA TRP A 569 -10.86 7.95 34.54
C TRP A 569 -12.05 8.03 33.60
N TYR A 570 -13.00 8.90 33.89
CA TYR A 570 -14.16 9.11 33.02
C TYR A 570 -14.54 10.58 32.90
N PHE A 571 -15.25 10.92 31.83
CA PHE A 571 -15.78 12.26 31.60
C PHE A 571 -17.21 12.19 31.06
N ARG A 572 -17.98 13.26 31.34
CA ARG A 572 -19.35 13.47 30.86
C ARG A 572 -19.52 14.92 30.47
N LEU A 573 -20.17 15.18 29.35
CA LEU A 573 -20.44 16.53 28.86
C LEU A 573 -21.86 16.62 28.31
N SER A 574 -22.70 17.46 28.90
CA SER A 574 -23.97 17.86 28.28
C SER A 574 -23.70 18.68 27.03
N LEU A 575 -24.42 18.42 25.94
CA LEU A 575 -24.28 19.16 24.69
C LEU A 575 -24.68 20.63 24.83
N ASP A 576 -25.46 20.99 25.85
CA ASP A 576 -25.80 22.38 26.14
C ASP A 576 -24.63 23.18 26.72
N HIS A 577 -23.64 22.49 27.30
CA HIS A 577 -22.41 23.10 27.81
C HIS A 577 -21.30 23.20 26.74
N ILE A 578 -21.54 22.76 25.50
CA ILE A 578 -20.57 22.95 24.41
C ILE A 578 -20.45 24.46 24.11
N PRO A 579 -19.22 25.02 24.08
CA PRO A 579 -19.00 26.42 23.76
C PRO A 579 -19.67 26.84 22.45
N GLY A 580 -20.38 27.98 22.47
CA GLY A 580 -21.15 28.48 21.33
C GLY A 580 -20.42 28.49 19.98
N PRO A 581 -19.15 28.94 19.91
CA PRO A 581 -18.38 28.86 18.66
C PRO A 581 -18.13 27.43 18.17
N LEU A 582 -17.83 26.48 19.06
CA LEU A 582 -17.69 25.06 18.71
C LEU A 582 -19.03 24.47 18.25
N ARG A 583 -20.13 24.83 18.93
CA ARG A 583 -21.50 24.48 18.52
C ARG A 583 -21.83 24.98 17.13
N ARG A 584 -21.39 26.19 16.75
CA ARG A 584 -21.54 26.71 15.37
C ARG A 584 -20.74 25.91 14.36
N LEU A 585 -19.51 25.54 14.67
CA LEU A 585 -18.65 24.76 13.76
C LEU A 585 -19.20 23.35 13.50
N LEU A 586 -19.68 22.67 14.54
CA LEU A 586 -20.11 21.27 14.45
C LEU A 586 -21.60 21.14 14.10
N LEU A 587 -22.45 21.96 14.71
CA LEU A 587 -23.91 21.86 14.60
C LEU A 587 -24.53 22.98 13.78
N ARG A 588 -23.75 23.95 13.26
CA ARG A 588 -24.26 25.12 12.53
C ARG A 588 -25.25 25.96 13.36
N GLY A 589 -25.06 25.97 14.68
CA GLY A 589 -25.92 26.73 15.61
C GLY A 589 -27.31 26.13 15.83
N ARG A 590 -27.61 24.96 15.27
CA ARG A 590 -28.88 24.25 15.50
C ARG A 590 -28.78 23.29 16.69
N SER A 591 -29.93 22.79 17.15
CA SER A 591 -29.98 21.70 18.13
C SER A 591 -29.43 20.40 17.54
N PRO A 592 -28.74 19.57 18.34
CA PRO A 592 -28.27 18.25 17.92
C PRO A 592 -29.40 17.40 17.35
N SER A 593 -29.10 16.61 16.33
CA SER A 593 -30.05 15.70 15.69
C SER A 593 -29.36 14.41 15.28
N ALA A 594 -30.12 13.39 14.89
CA ALA A 594 -29.57 12.12 14.38
C ALA A 594 -28.53 12.31 13.25
N ARG A 595 -28.64 13.38 12.45
CA ARG A 595 -27.69 13.73 11.37
C ARG A 595 -26.31 14.21 11.87
N ASP A 596 -26.17 14.44 13.17
CA ASP A 596 -24.95 14.94 13.82
C ASP A 596 -24.22 13.87 14.63
N MET A 597 -24.84 12.70 14.83
CA MET A 597 -24.30 11.62 15.67
C MET A 597 -22.84 11.31 15.34
N THR A 598 -22.53 11.04 14.08
CA THR A 598 -21.18 10.71 13.66
C THR A 598 -20.13 11.79 13.95
N VAL A 599 -20.48 13.08 13.93
CA VAL A 599 -19.52 14.14 14.29
C VAL A 599 -19.38 14.28 15.80
N LEU A 600 -20.44 14.01 16.56
CA LEU A 600 -20.42 14.00 18.02
C LEU A 600 -19.66 12.79 18.58
N GLU A 601 -19.86 11.60 18.02
CA GLU A 601 -19.10 10.38 18.35
C GLU A 601 -17.60 10.60 18.08
N LEU A 602 -17.25 11.22 16.95
CA LEU A 602 -15.87 11.56 16.66
C LEU A 602 -15.29 12.61 17.62
N LEU A 603 -16.10 13.57 18.07
CA LEU A 603 -15.70 14.52 19.12
C LEU A 603 -15.48 13.80 20.44
N ALA A 604 -16.35 12.86 20.82
CA ALA A 604 -16.19 12.03 22.02
C ALA A 604 -14.86 11.28 22.01
N SER A 605 -14.52 10.65 20.89
CA SER A 605 -13.21 10.02 20.71
C SER A 605 -12.07 11.02 20.84
N GLY A 606 -12.22 12.22 20.27
CA GLY A 606 -11.23 13.29 20.41
C GLY A 606 -11.00 13.73 21.87
N LEU A 607 -12.06 13.90 22.66
CA LEU A 607 -11.95 14.23 24.08
C LEU A 607 -11.34 13.09 24.90
N GLY A 608 -11.70 11.84 24.59
CA GLY A 608 -11.06 10.67 25.18
C GLY A 608 -9.56 10.61 24.90
N LEU A 609 -9.14 10.96 23.69
CA LEU A 609 -7.72 11.06 23.34
C LEU A 609 -7.00 12.19 24.09
N VAL A 610 -7.64 13.35 24.27
CA VAL A 610 -7.08 14.44 25.09
C VAL A 610 -6.82 13.97 26.52
N LEU A 611 -7.79 13.29 27.13
CA LEU A 611 -7.61 12.71 28.45
C LEU A 611 -6.49 11.65 28.46
N ALA A 612 -6.46 10.77 27.48
CA ALA A 612 -5.44 9.73 27.37
C ALA A 612 -4.01 10.28 27.25
N THR A 613 -3.83 11.39 26.53
CA THR A 613 -2.50 12.02 26.42
C THR A 613 -2.06 12.69 27.72
N GLN A 614 -2.98 13.24 28.50
CA GLN A 614 -2.67 13.81 29.83
C GLN A 614 -2.27 12.74 30.84
N LEU A 615 -2.79 11.51 30.68
CA LEU A 615 -2.60 10.40 31.60
C LEU A 615 -1.43 9.48 31.23
N SER A 616 -0.73 9.72 30.13
CA SER A 616 0.35 8.81 29.70
C SER A 616 1.43 9.51 28.90
N PRO A 617 2.68 9.00 28.94
CA PRO A 617 3.75 9.56 28.13
C PRO A 617 3.50 9.33 26.62
N PRO A 618 4.11 10.14 25.73
CA PRO A 618 3.91 10.04 24.29
C PRO A 618 4.25 8.68 23.68
N SER A 619 5.15 7.93 24.34
CA SER A 619 5.57 6.58 23.97
C SER A 619 4.54 5.48 24.27
N SER A 620 3.54 5.74 25.12
CA SER A 620 2.52 4.73 25.46
C SER A 620 1.58 4.47 24.27
N PRO A 621 1.37 3.20 23.87
CA PRO A 621 0.34 2.85 22.90
C PRO A 621 -1.05 3.16 23.44
N LEU A 622 -1.89 3.71 22.56
CA LEU A 622 -3.29 4.04 22.80
C LEU A 622 -4.17 3.08 22.00
N VAL A 623 -5.15 2.45 22.64
CA VAL A 623 -6.19 1.66 21.98
C VAL A 623 -7.51 2.37 22.19
N LEU A 624 -8.12 2.84 21.12
CA LEU A 624 -9.39 3.54 21.14
C LEU A 624 -10.52 2.67 20.60
N PHE A 625 -11.57 2.56 21.39
CA PHE A 625 -12.80 1.87 21.12
C PHE A 625 -13.92 2.86 20.80
N THR A 626 -14.66 2.55 19.75
CA THR A 626 -15.90 3.25 19.37
C THR A 626 -16.82 2.27 18.66
N ASP A 627 -18.13 2.38 18.88
CA ASP A 627 -19.13 1.59 18.16
C ASP A 627 -19.51 2.21 16.80
N SER A 628 -19.23 3.50 16.61
CA SER A 628 -19.44 4.21 15.36
C SER A 628 -18.48 3.77 14.26
N SER A 629 -19.00 3.03 13.30
CA SER A 629 -18.24 2.59 12.12
C SER A 629 -17.68 3.77 11.32
N ALA A 630 -18.40 4.89 11.28
CA ALA A 630 -17.98 6.07 10.55
C ALA A 630 -16.91 6.88 11.29
N ALA A 631 -16.99 7.00 12.62
CA ALA A 631 -15.93 7.60 13.43
C ALA A 631 -14.66 6.74 13.39
N ALA A 632 -14.79 5.43 13.62
CA ALA A 632 -13.69 4.46 13.53
C ALA A 632 -12.99 4.56 12.17
N HIS A 633 -13.75 4.61 11.07
CA HIS A 633 -13.19 4.74 9.73
C HIS A 633 -12.40 6.04 9.54
N CYS A 634 -12.91 7.16 10.06
CA CYS A 634 -12.25 8.46 9.96
C CYS A 634 -10.96 8.52 10.78
N LEU A 635 -10.98 7.95 11.99
CA LEU A 635 -9.80 7.82 12.85
C LEU A 635 -8.76 6.92 12.17
N ARG A 636 -9.10 5.67 11.81
CA ARG A 636 -8.15 4.74 11.13
C ARG A 636 -7.49 5.33 9.89
N LYS A 637 -8.21 6.14 9.12
CA LYS A 637 -7.67 6.79 7.91
C LYS A 637 -6.97 8.12 8.17
N CYS A 638 -7.13 8.69 9.36
CA CYS A 638 -6.83 10.08 9.70
C CYS A 638 -7.35 11.06 8.64
N TYR A 639 -8.59 10.84 8.16
CA TYR A 639 -9.14 11.61 7.05
C TYR A 639 -10.67 11.50 6.98
N SER A 640 -11.32 12.60 6.58
CA SER A 640 -12.72 12.59 6.16
C SER A 640 -12.92 13.59 5.02
N ALA A 641 -13.72 13.23 4.02
CA ALA A 641 -14.13 14.17 2.97
C ALA A 641 -15.20 15.18 3.47
N LYS A 642 -15.92 14.85 4.55
CA LYS A 642 -16.98 15.68 5.12
C LYS A 642 -16.37 16.80 5.97
N LYS A 643 -16.66 18.07 5.63
CA LYS A 643 -16.09 19.28 6.28
C LYS A 643 -16.11 19.22 7.81
N ARG A 644 -17.25 18.83 8.41
CA ARG A 644 -17.42 18.81 9.87
C ARG A 644 -16.57 17.75 10.57
N MET A 645 -16.51 16.54 10.01
CA MET A 645 -15.66 15.48 10.54
C MET A 645 -14.18 15.79 10.33
N SER A 646 -13.83 16.38 9.18
CA SER A 646 -12.45 16.83 8.91
C SER A 646 -11.99 17.89 9.92
N LEU A 647 -12.88 18.79 10.38
CA LEU A 647 -12.55 19.76 11.42
C LEU A 647 -12.17 19.07 12.73
N VAL A 648 -12.98 18.10 13.18
CA VAL A 648 -12.67 17.32 14.40
C VAL A 648 -11.35 16.54 14.21
N MET A 649 -11.15 15.90 13.06
CA MET A 649 -9.89 15.21 12.77
C MET A 649 -8.66 16.12 12.75
N ARG A 650 -8.79 17.36 12.24
CA ARG A 650 -7.70 18.34 12.28
C ARG A 650 -7.37 18.72 13.73
N ALA A 651 -8.38 18.91 14.57
CA ALA A 651 -8.17 19.19 15.98
C ALA A 651 -7.49 18.01 16.70
N ILE A 652 -7.95 16.77 16.47
CA ILE A 652 -7.29 15.56 16.99
C ILE A 652 -5.83 15.52 16.53
N ALA A 653 -5.56 15.78 15.25
CA ALA A 653 -4.21 15.70 14.73
C ALA A 653 -3.26 16.77 15.28
N ILE A 654 -3.74 18.00 15.45
CA ILE A 654 -2.98 19.08 16.12
C ILE A 654 -2.69 18.68 17.56
N HIS A 655 -3.68 18.15 18.28
CA HIS A 655 -3.53 17.72 19.67
C HIS A 655 -2.44 16.65 19.80
N LEU A 656 -2.58 15.54 19.06
CA LEU A 656 -1.59 14.46 19.07
C LEU A 656 -0.19 14.95 18.68
N SER A 657 -0.09 15.87 17.71
CA SER A 657 1.18 16.45 17.32
C SER A 657 1.82 17.31 18.42
N ARG A 658 1.03 18.09 19.17
CA ARG A 658 1.52 18.91 20.29
C ARG A 658 2.02 18.06 21.45
N GLU A 659 1.34 16.96 21.70
CA GLU A 659 1.71 15.97 22.72
C GLU A 659 2.86 15.06 22.28
N GLY A 660 3.53 15.34 21.15
CA GLY A 660 4.67 14.57 20.67
C GLY A 660 4.32 13.12 20.27
N ARG A 661 3.06 12.83 19.99
CA ARG A 661 2.60 11.48 19.63
C ARG A 661 2.65 11.24 18.14
N VAL A 662 3.12 10.06 17.77
CA VAL A 662 2.97 9.53 16.42
C VAL A 662 1.57 8.93 16.26
N PHE A 663 0.93 9.13 15.10
CA PHE A 663 -0.43 8.62 14.89
C PHE A 663 -0.51 7.10 14.99
N GLU A 664 0.59 6.42 14.71
CA GLU A 664 0.73 4.97 14.70
C GLU A 664 0.67 4.34 16.10
N SER A 665 0.86 5.12 17.17
CA SER A 665 0.62 4.63 18.53
C SER A 665 -0.87 4.55 18.85
N LEU A 666 -1.74 5.05 17.97
CA LEU A 666 -3.20 4.95 18.10
C LEU A 666 -3.74 3.78 17.28
N GLU A 667 -4.17 2.74 17.98
CA GLU A 667 -4.99 1.67 17.44
C GLU A 667 -6.47 2.00 17.62
N VAL A 668 -7.30 1.69 16.62
CA VAL A 668 -8.73 2.00 16.65
C VAL A 668 -9.52 0.73 16.40
N LEU A 669 -10.19 0.23 17.43
CA LEU A 669 -11.02 -0.96 17.41
C LEU A 669 -12.50 -0.58 17.39
N LYS A 670 -13.29 -1.37 16.65
CA LYS A 670 -14.74 -1.19 16.61
C LYS A 670 -15.35 -2.14 17.62
N LEU A 671 -16.18 -1.63 18.51
CA LEU A 671 -17.01 -2.45 19.39
C LEU A 671 -18.41 -2.64 18.80
N SER A 672 -19.10 -3.71 19.19
CA SER A 672 -20.56 -3.74 19.06
C SER A 672 -21.15 -2.73 20.06
N SER A 673 -22.33 -2.17 19.76
CA SER A 673 -22.99 -1.25 20.70
C SER A 673 -23.30 -1.94 22.04
N GLU A 674 -23.57 -3.25 22.03
CA GLU A 674 -23.72 -4.09 23.22
C GLU A 674 -22.44 -4.18 24.08
N ALA A 675 -21.28 -3.93 23.49
CA ALA A 675 -20.00 -3.93 24.17
C ALA A 675 -19.56 -2.54 24.68
N ASN A 676 -20.22 -1.46 24.25
CA ASN A 676 -19.86 -0.07 24.60
C ASN A 676 -20.70 0.52 25.75
N LEU A 677 -21.32 -0.33 26.58
CA LEU A 677 -22.34 0.03 27.57
C LEU A 677 -21.88 1.15 28.53
N ALA A 678 -20.62 1.11 28.98
CA ALA A 678 -20.11 2.11 29.91
C ALA A 678 -20.06 3.51 29.27
N ALA A 679 -19.50 3.63 28.07
CA ALA A 679 -19.43 4.92 27.38
C ALA A 679 -20.82 5.42 26.94
N ASP A 680 -21.70 4.52 26.47
CA ASP A 680 -23.09 4.84 26.14
C ASP A 680 -23.83 5.39 27.37
N PHE A 681 -23.73 4.72 28.52
CA PHE A 681 -24.30 5.17 29.78
C PHE A 681 -23.79 6.55 30.20
N LEU A 682 -22.46 6.77 30.12
CA LEU A 682 -21.85 8.07 30.44
C LEU A 682 -22.35 9.19 29.51
N SER A 683 -22.68 8.87 28.25
CA SER A 683 -23.18 9.86 27.30
C SER A 683 -24.64 10.26 27.51
N ARG A 684 -25.44 9.37 28.13
CA ARG A 684 -26.89 9.54 28.33
C ARG A 684 -27.28 10.00 29.74
N SER A 685 -26.46 9.68 30.73
CA SER A 685 -26.79 9.92 32.15
C SER A 685 -26.16 11.20 32.68
N GLU A 686 -26.98 12.06 33.28
CA GLU A 686 -26.52 13.27 33.99
C GLU A 686 -26.19 12.95 35.47
N ASN A 687 -26.92 12.03 36.10
CA ASN A 687 -26.83 11.71 37.54
C ASN A 687 -26.68 10.19 37.82
N GLY A 688 -26.07 9.44 36.91
CA GLY A 688 -25.93 7.97 37.06
C GLY A 688 -24.76 7.58 37.97
N ASP A 689 -24.98 6.62 38.87
CA ASP A 689 -23.94 5.99 39.73
C ASP A 689 -22.83 5.38 38.86
N VAL A 690 -21.58 5.73 39.16
CA VAL A 690 -20.36 5.22 38.52
C VAL A 690 -19.60 4.41 39.58
N PRO A 691 -18.81 3.38 39.21
CA PRO A 691 -17.97 2.68 40.18
C PRO A 691 -17.13 3.65 41.03
N ALA A 692 -17.07 3.40 42.35
CA ALA A 692 -16.47 4.33 43.32
C ALA A 692 -14.96 4.53 43.12
N ASP A 693 -14.29 3.58 42.48
CA ASP A 693 -12.87 3.60 42.14
C ASP A 693 -12.56 4.43 40.87
N TRP A 694 -13.58 4.81 40.09
CA TRP A 694 -13.40 5.60 38.88
C TRP A 694 -13.26 7.10 39.19
N ARG A 695 -12.30 7.74 38.52
CA ARG A 695 -11.98 9.15 38.74
C ARG A 695 -12.64 10.04 37.70
N GLN A 696 -13.52 10.93 38.13
CA GLN A 696 -14.16 11.89 37.21
C GLN A 696 -13.19 12.99 36.79
N VAL A 697 -13.21 13.35 35.51
CA VAL A 697 -12.54 14.51 34.95
C VAL A 697 -13.58 15.47 34.40
N ASP A 698 -13.40 16.77 34.66
CA ASP A 698 -14.27 17.79 34.09
C ASP A 698 -14.10 17.85 32.57
N ALA A 699 -15.16 17.50 31.85
CA ALA A 699 -15.13 17.47 30.39
C ALA A 699 -14.96 18.86 29.77
N LEU A 700 -15.27 19.95 30.48
CA LEU A 700 -15.03 21.29 29.97
C LEU A 700 -13.54 21.58 29.85
N THR A 701 -12.73 21.13 30.80
CA THR A 701 -11.26 21.22 30.70
C THR A 701 -10.71 20.47 29.48
N LEU A 702 -11.30 19.30 29.16
CA LEU A 702 -10.95 18.54 27.96
C LEU A 702 -11.34 19.29 26.68
N VAL A 703 -12.52 19.93 26.66
CA VAL A 703 -12.99 20.76 25.53
C VAL A 703 -12.11 21.98 25.35
N GLU A 704 -11.60 22.58 26.43
CA GLU A 704 -10.68 23.72 26.36
C GLU A 704 -9.30 23.33 25.82
N ALA A 705 -8.79 22.16 26.22
CA ALA A 705 -7.54 21.60 25.71
C ALA A 705 -7.66 21.13 24.26
N PHE A 706 -8.86 20.72 23.82
CA PHE A 706 -9.10 20.33 22.44
C PHE A 706 -8.92 21.52 21.48
N PRO A 707 -8.06 21.45 20.44
CA PRO A 707 -7.61 22.62 19.67
C PRO A 707 -8.61 23.08 18.60
N TRP A 708 -9.90 23.17 18.94
CA TRP A 708 -10.95 23.63 18.03
C TRP A 708 -10.94 25.15 17.80
N LYS A 709 -10.40 25.92 18.74
CA LYS A 709 -10.34 27.40 18.68
C LYS A 709 -9.56 27.90 17.45
N GLU A 710 -8.64 27.09 16.93
CA GLU A 710 -7.87 27.39 15.71
C GLU A 710 -8.73 27.54 14.45
N PHE A 711 -9.97 27.03 14.48
CA PHE A 711 -10.89 27.04 13.34
C PHE A 711 -12.02 28.08 13.50
N VAL A 712 -12.01 28.87 14.58
CA VAL A 712 -13.02 29.92 14.82
C VAL A 712 -12.70 31.17 13.99
N GLY A 713 -13.73 31.77 13.36
CA GLY A 713 -13.56 32.93 12.47
C GLY A 713 -12.92 32.60 11.12
N ARG A 714 -12.85 31.31 10.79
CA ARG A 714 -12.16 30.70 9.65
C ARG A 714 -13.08 29.78 8.82
N SER A 715 -14.29 29.52 9.31
CA SER A 715 -15.22 28.52 8.79
C SER A 715 -16.13 28.99 7.67
#